data_AF-A0AAV4PF60-F1
#
_entry.id   AF-A0AAV4PF60-F1
#
_cell.length_a   1.000
_cell.length_b   1.000
_cell.length_c   1.000
_cell.angle_alpha   90.00
_cell.angle_beta   90.00
_cell.angle_gamma   90.00
#
_symmetry.space_group_name_H-M   'P 1'
#
loop_
_entity.id
_entity.type
_entity.pdbx_description
1 polymer ?
#
loop_
_entity_poly.entity_id
_entity_poly.type
_entity_poly.pdbx_seq_one_letter_code
_entity_poly.pdbx_strand_id
1 'polypeptide(L)'
;MWYQSRSLVFYRSNIIISVTGLTVKPSDDVVQTATDVVFSMSYDTGEDVEFTIDYGDGSSGTFNDVHDVLAHKYYVPGKYKSKYQQNLLSYRVLASTEVTVADSIEDKSVVFSCPPVVKPTVVVTCNLTTITGGFVTMEIDYGDESDKVVMGLPDTNIQALGPLIPQHLTPEMAPKESGYMLVIPQREPVNTRGRLSAVQLWALESGAMAVMVLRKNVLKEQLNKVLEFEIVHVIQITVEIGHQYVTLTDTPEVLPGDIIGFISTMAKVSYRLIFNNVKLTGNHTQKKNLIWVLLLFDMQETVIPQEIITNTQKVHYLQAIVNNPIELGVQYLFNKKTVFCISCDTKTRSGLKRPLAGLKLSVNPPDVSTTEQVTIEIKISGGTFVDVIWEFGDGRSKKEFLREVKKGGKYEKTYKYPEPGVYVIRVKASNPHANFTQVHILKAQRPVLPIYGVTTNTPQILPSAIMFELTYPGSELLPTNATAVFTFGDKKLGSGMFQKEGEVELYIVQMANGTTLMNSSDTTYTTMFQEYLRTIMYKKTTDPVFLFLYLMEPVEGLIAIDNVNATLEEEEDKEFEIYLERVGTDTCLLVDYDDGTVLRAFGNGETCNDTAEEVVWEGELENPLVIRHSYISKGYIDAFFKAFNAISEVNTTVRFFITNQTCKAPDLAIRNRIPSYYLAPETFRSLPVVLYSYTTMKCNDSADTVRSWSGFRLNETNGQVIEEIDLTMVDSYRKSMLYLRPFFS
;
A
#
# COMPACT_ATOMS: atom_id res chain seq x y z
N MET A 1 -34.52 -59.80 -55.19
CA MET A 1 -34.38 -58.79 -54.11
C MET A 1 -32.93 -58.81 -53.65
N TRP A 2 -32.14 -57.80 -54.03
CA TRP A 2 -30.76 -57.63 -53.58
C TRP A 2 -30.72 -56.49 -52.57
N TYR A 3 -30.31 -56.77 -51.34
CA TYR A 3 -30.11 -55.77 -50.31
C TYR A 3 -28.67 -55.22 -50.42
N GLN A 4 -28.54 -53.92 -50.68
CA GLN A 4 -27.27 -53.19 -50.61
C GLN A 4 -26.82 -53.06 -49.15
N SER A 5 -25.62 -53.53 -48.82
CA SER A 5 -24.96 -53.22 -47.55
C SER A 5 -24.44 -51.78 -47.57
N ARG A 6 -24.95 -50.92 -46.69
CA ARG A 6 -24.34 -49.62 -46.40
C ARG A 6 -23.19 -49.81 -45.42
N SER A 7 -21.99 -49.39 -45.80
CA SER A 7 -20.82 -49.29 -44.94
C SER A 7 -21.01 -48.13 -43.95
N LEU A 8 -20.89 -48.43 -42.65
CA LEU A 8 -20.78 -47.43 -41.59
C LEU A 8 -19.36 -46.85 -41.60
N VAL A 9 -19.26 -45.54 -41.80
CA VAL A 9 -18.02 -44.77 -41.63
C VAL A 9 -18.03 -44.22 -40.20
N PHE A 10 -17.08 -44.64 -39.36
CA PHE A 10 -16.88 -44.09 -38.03
C PHE A 10 -15.97 -42.86 -38.12
N TYR A 11 -16.48 -41.69 -37.74
CA TYR A 11 -15.66 -40.50 -37.52
C TYR A 11 -15.13 -40.54 -36.10
N ARG A 12 -13.81 -40.66 -35.93
CA ARG A 12 -13.14 -40.48 -34.63
C ARG A 12 -13.00 -38.98 -34.41
N SER A 13 -13.89 -38.37 -33.63
CA SER A 13 -13.67 -37.00 -33.17
C SER A 13 -12.56 -37.02 -32.12
N ASN A 14 -11.43 -36.38 -32.41
CA ASN A 14 -10.44 -36.08 -31.37
C ASN A 14 -11.12 -35.12 -30.38
N ILE A 15 -11.32 -35.58 -29.15
CA ILE A 15 -11.85 -34.75 -28.08
C ILE A 15 -10.71 -33.81 -27.68
N ILE A 16 -10.81 -32.54 -28.08
CA ILE A 16 -9.87 -31.50 -27.63
C ILE A 16 -10.24 -31.17 -26.18
N ILE A 17 -9.38 -31.54 -25.24
CA ILE A 17 -9.53 -31.17 -23.82
C ILE A 17 -9.01 -29.73 -23.68
N SER A 18 -9.88 -28.80 -23.30
CA SER A 18 -9.49 -27.40 -23.09
C SER A 18 -8.56 -27.25 -21.89
N VAL A 19 -7.61 -26.31 -21.98
CA VAL A 19 -6.76 -25.97 -20.84
C VAL A 19 -7.49 -25.06 -19.86
N THR A 20 -7.46 -25.44 -18.58
CA THR A 20 -7.96 -24.60 -17.48
C THR A 20 -6.91 -24.48 -16.39
N GLY A 21 -7.02 -23.45 -15.55
CA GLY A 21 -6.13 -23.30 -14.38
C GLY A 21 -4.68 -22.94 -14.72
N LEU A 22 -4.42 -22.35 -15.90
CA LEU A 22 -3.06 -21.95 -16.27
C LEU A 22 -2.51 -20.91 -15.28
N THR A 23 -1.48 -21.28 -14.54
CA THR A 23 -0.71 -20.37 -13.67
C THR A 23 0.76 -20.42 -14.04
N VAL A 24 1.44 -19.29 -13.87
CA VAL A 24 2.88 -19.18 -14.10
C VAL A 24 3.52 -18.38 -13.00
N LYS A 25 4.64 -18.88 -12.49
CA LYS A 25 5.45 -18.23 -11.46
C LYS A 25 6.93 -18.22 -11.87
N PRO A 26 7.61 -17.07 -11.84
CA PRO A 26 9.06 -17.02 -11.98
C PRO A 26 9.72 -17.68 -10.76
N SER A 27 10.99 -18.03 -10.88
CA SER A 27 11.80 -18.54 -9.77
C SER A 27 11.93 -17.51 -8.66
N ASP A 28 12.05 -16.24 -9.05
CA ASP A 28 12.14 -15.09 -8.17
C ASP A 28 11.39 -13.89 -8.78
N ASP A 29 10.70 -13.13 -7.94
CA ASP A 29 9.99 -11.91 -8.37
C ASP A 29 10.95 -10.74 -8.62
N VAL A 30 12.15 -10.80 -8.03
CA VAL A 30 13.23 -9.82 -8.20
C VAL A 30 14.53 -10.54 -8.55
N VAL A 31 15.07 -10.26 -9.73
CA VAL A 31 16.26 -10.92 -10.27
C VAL A 31 17.31 -9.89 -10.68
N GLN A 32 18.55 -10.35 -10.79
CA GLN A 32 19.62 -9.53 -11.33
C GLN A 32 19.63 -9.58 -12.86
N THR A 33 20.14 -8.52 -13.49
CA THR A 33 20.39 -8.55 -14.93
C THR A 33 21.31 -9.70 -15.33
N ALA A 34 21.08 -10.25 -16.52
CA ALA A 34 21.79 -11.39 -17.10
C ALA A 34 21.76 -12.69 -16.26
N THR A 35 20.89 -12.80 -15.26
CA THR A 35 20.65 -14.04 -14.51
C THR A 35 19.47 -14.82 -15.09
N ASP A 36 19.56 -16.15 -15.01
CA ASP A 36 18.50 -17.04 -15.49
C ASP A 36 17.27 -16.97 -14.58
N VAL A 37 16.15 -16.53 -15.14
CA VAL A 37 14.83 -16.57 -14.52
C VAL A 37 14.13 -17.82 -15.00
N VAL A 38 13.85 -18.74 -14.09
CA VAL A 38 13.15 -19.99 -14.45
C VAL A 38 11.66 -19.79 -14.26
N PHE A 39 10.86 -19.95 -15.31
CA PHE A 39 9.42 -19.88 -15.22
C PHE A 39 8.81 -21.27 -15.02
N SER A 40 8.12 -21.45 -13.90
CA SER A 40 7.36 -22.65 -13.58
C SER A 40 5.90 -22.46 -13.98
N MET A 41 5.36 -23.39 -14.75
CA MET A 41 3.99 -23.34 -15.25
C MET A 41 3.19 -24.53 -14.71
N SER A 42 1.91 -24.31 -14.42
CA SER A 42 0.97 -25.37 -14.05
C SER A 42 -0.40 -25.12 -14.65
N TYR A 43 -1.16 -26.18 -14.92
CA TYR A 43 -2.52 -26.13 -15.44
C TYR A 43 -3.29 -27.40 -15.02
N ASP A 44 -4.62 -27.33 -14.97
CA ASP A 44 -5.45 -28.39 -14.38
C ASP A 44 -5.82 -29.51 -15.36
N THR A 45 -6.07 -29.16 -16.63
CA THR A 45 -6.51 -30.11 -17.68
C THR A 45 -5.93 -29.73 -19.02
N GLY A 46 -5.65 -30.69 -19.92
CA GLY A 46 -5.22 -30.41 -21.31
C GLY A 46 -4.17 -31.40 -21.82
N GLU A 47 -4.25 -31.77 -23.09
CA GLU A 47 -3.30 -32.67 -23.78
C GLU A 47 -2.80 -32.00 -25.08
N ASP A 48 -1.54 -32.29 -25.46
CA ASP A 48 -0.88 -31.80 -26.69
C ASP A 48 -0.99 -30.28 -26.88
N VAL A 49 -0.45 -29.53 -25.93
CA VAL A 49 -0.59 -28.07 -25.90
C VAL A 49 0.70 -27.36 -26.29
N GLU A 50 0.64 -26.55 -27.35
CA GLU A 50 1.67 -25.56 -27.66
C GLU A 50 1.36 -24.25 -26.92
N PHE A 51 2.33 -23.79 -26.12
CA PHE A 51 2.27 -22.53 -25.40
C PHE A 51 3.20 -21.52 -26.05
N THR A 52 2.80 -20.24 -26.04
CA THR A 52 3.66 -19.11 -26.37
C THR A 52 3.81 -18.24 -25.14
N ILE A 53 5.05 -17.91 -24.80
CA ILE A 53 5.40 -16.95 -23.75
C ILE A 53 5.95 -15.68 -24.40
N ASP A 54 5.43 -14.52 -24.01
CA ASP A 54 6.00 -13.19 -24.23
C ASP A 54 6.62 -12.76 -22.91
N TYR A 55 7.94 -12.59 -22.85
CA TYR A 55 8.65 -12.25 -21.63
C TYR A 55 8.52 -10.78 -21.24
N GLY A 56 7.87 -9.95 -22.07
CA GLY A 56 7.65 -8.52 -21.84
C GLY A 56 8.84 -7.63 -22.23
N ASP A 57 9.98 -8.21 -22.61
CA ASP A 57 11.17 -7.52 -23.13
C ASP A 57 11.24 -7.53 -24.68
N GLY A 58 10.15 -7.94 -25.33
CA GLY A 58 10.06 -8.13 -26.79
C GLY A 58 10.57 -9.49 -27.28
N SER A 59 11.10 -10.33 -26.39
CA SER A 59 11.40 -11.72 -26.71
C SER A 59 10.20 -12.62 -26.41
N SER A 60 10.12 -13.72 -27.16
CA SER A 60 9.09 -14.73 -26.99
C SER A 60 9.65 -16.12 -27.20
N GLY A 61 9.05 -17.11 -26.53
CA GLY A 61 9.35 -18.53 -26.71
C GLY A 61 8.09 -19.33 -27.06
N THR A 62 8.26 -20.45 -27.74
CA THR A 62 7.22 -21.47 -27.91
C THR A 62 7.71 -22.81 -27.39
N PHE A 63 6.82 -23.59 -26.77
CA PHE A 63 7.15 -24.87 -26.17
C PHE A 63 5.93 -25.78 -26.09
N ASN A 64 6.18 -27.09 -26.04
CA ASN A 64 5.14 -28.12 -26.19
C ASN A 64 4.94 -28.97 -24.93
N ASP A 65 5.81 -28.85 -23.92
CA ASP A 65 5.72 -29.60 -22.66
C ASP A 65 5.81 -28.64 -21.47
N VAL A 66 5.03 -28.93 -20.43
CA VAL A 66 4.96 -28.13 -19.21
C VAL A 66 6.10 -28.47 -18.24
N HIS A 67 6.79 -29.58 -18.49
CA HIS A 67 8.03 -29.92 -17.80
C HIS A 67 9.27 -29.22 -18.38
N ASP A 68 9.12 -28.48 -19.48
CA ASP A 68 10.22 -27.70 -20.02
C ASP A 68 10.55 -26.55 -19.06
N VAL A 69 11.78 -26.56 -18.55
CA VAL A 69 12.32 -25.49 -17.71
C VAL A 69 12.58 -24.29 -18.63
N LEU A 70 11.71 -23.28 -18.56
CA LEU A 70 11.85 -22.05 -19.34
C LEU A 70 12.75 -21.09 -18.59
N ALA A 71 14.04 -21.13 -18.90
CA ALA A 71 15.00 -20.14 -18.43
C ALA A 71 15.06 -18.95 -19.40
N HIS A 72 15.03 -17.74 -18.85
CA HIS A 72 15.16 -16.50 -19.62
C HIS A 72 16.05 -15.50 -18.90
N LYS A 73 16.83 -14.71 -19.64
CA LYS A 73 17.71 -13.69 -19.06
C LYS A 73 17.20 -12.30 -19.41
N TYR A 74 16.97 -11.47 -18.41
CA TYR A 74 16.68 -10.06 -18.64
C TYR A 74 17.96 -9.24 -18.58
N TYR A 75 18.23 -8.44 -19.60
CA TYR A 75 19.49 -7.69 -19.72
C TYR A 75 19.36 -6.21 -19.39
N VAL A 76 18.13 -5.71 -19.36
CA VAL A 76 17.83 -4.32 -19.02
C VAL A 76 17.07 -4.36 -17.69
N PRO A 77 17.44 -3.54 -16.69
CA PRO A 77 16.65 -3.41 -15.48
C PRO A 77 15.29 -2.78 -15.79
N GLY A 78 14.25 -3.26 -15.10
CA GLY A 78 12.88 -2.84 -15.36
C GLY A 78 11.86 -3.82 -14.81
N LYS A 79 10.59 -3.50 -15.02
CA LYS A 79 9.47 -4.39 -14.69
C LYS A 79 8.94 -5.01 -15.97
N TYR A 80 8.93 -6.32 -16.01
CA TYR A 80 8.54 -7.10 -17.18
C TYR A 80 7.28 -7.89 -16.85
N LYS A 81 6.23 -7.65 -17.65
CA LYS A 81 4.99 -8.42 -17.54
C LYS A 81 5.01 -9.56 -18.54
N SER A 82 5.41 -10.74 -18.08
CA SER A 82 5.42 -11.95 -18.89
C SER A 82 3.98 -12.43 -19.11
N LYS A 83 3.59 -12.64 -20.37
CA LYS A 83 2.26 -13.11 -20.78
C LYS A 83 2.38 -14.48 -21.43
N TYR A 84 1.48 -15.36 -21.04
CA TYR A 84 1.41 -16.73 -21.53
C TYR A 84 0.11 -16.88 -22.29
N GLN A 85 0.22 -17.29 -23.55
CA GLN A 85 -0.90 -17.50 -24.41
C GLN A 85 -0.84 -18.91 -25.00
N GLN A 86 -1.96 -19.62 -24.89
CA GLN A 86 -2.19 -20.82 -25.66
C GLN A 86 -3.02 -20.48 -26.91
N ASN A 87 -2.61 -20.97 -28.07
CA ASN A 87 -3.38 -20.88 -29.31
C ASN A 87 -3.92 -22.24 -29.72
N LEU A 88 -5.13 -22.59 -29.26
CA LEU A 88 -5.94 -23.62 -29.90
C LEU A 88 -6.90 -22.95 -30.90
N LEU A 89 -7.26 -23.68 -31.97
CA LEU A 89 -8.05 -23.21 -33.12
C LEU A 89 -9.35 -22.44 -32.79
N SER A 90 -9.83 -22.45 -31.54
CA SER A 90 -11.06 -21.76 -31.11
C SER A 90 -11.03 -21.07 -29.74
N TYR A 91 -9.96 -21.18 -28.93
CA TYR A 91 -9.92 -20.60 -27.57
C TYR A 91 -8.52 -20.08 -27.20
N ARG A 92 -8.47 -18.96 -26.48
CA ARG A 92 -7.25 -18.36 -25.92
C ARG A 92 -7.35 -18.35 -24.39
N VAL A 93 -6.40 -19.00 -23.73
CA VAL A 93 -6.20 -18.91 -22.28
C VAL A 93 -5.00 -18.01 -22.04
N LEU A 94 -5.14 -17.03 -21.14
CA LEU A 94 -4.11 -16.06 -20.81
C LEU A 94 -3.74 -16.16 -19.33
N ALA A 95 -2.45 -16.29 -19.05
CA ALA A 95 -1.87 -16.07 -17.72
C ALA A 95 -0.81 -14.97 -17.80
N SER A 96 -0.57 -14.26 -16.71
CA SER A 96 0.51 -13.28 -16.67
C SER A 96 1.16 -13.19 -15.30
N THR A 97 2.46 -12.93 -15.27
CA THR A 97 3.24 -12.67 -14.06
C THR A 97 4.14 -11.45 -14.27
N GLU A 98 4.64 -10.85 -13.19
CA GLU A 98 5.56 -9.71 -13.24
C GLU A 98 6.93 -10.13 -12.68
N VAL A 99 8.00 -9.80 -13.39
CA VAL A 99 9.38 -9.97 -12.93
C VAL A 99 10.01 -8.60 -12.85
N THR A 100 10.60 -8.26 -11.71
CA THR A 100 11.40 -7.04 -11.57
C THR A 100 12.88 -7.36 -11.69
N VAL A 101 13.55 -6.70 -12.62
CA VAL A 101 14.97 -6.93 -12.92
C VAL A 101 15.73 -5.72 -12.42
N ALA A 102 16.76 -5.94 -11.62
CA ALA A 102 17.58 -4.89 -11.03
C ALA A 102 19.06 -5.11 -11.36
N ASP A 103 19.78 -4.03 -11.60
CA ASP A 103 21.24 -4.11 -11.72
C ASP A 103 21.89 -4.26 -10.36
N SER A 104 23.00 -5.00 -10.32
CA SER A 104 23.91 -4.97 -9.19
C SER A 104 24.67 -3.65 -9.12
N ILE A 105 24.92 -3.16 -7.91
CA ILE A 105 25.90 -2.10 -7.72
C ILE A 105 27.30 -2.67 -7.92
N GLU A 106 28.12 -1.94 -8.67
CA GLU A 106 29.56 -2.13 -8.70
C GLU A 106 30.20 -1.14 -7.72
N ASP A 107 31.23 -1.54 -6.99
CA ASP A 107 31.89 -0.66 -6.00
C ASP A 107 32.38 0.67 -6.60
N LYS A 108 32.65 0.70 -7.91
CA LYS A 108 33.10 1.90 -8.64
C LYS A 108 31.97 2.81 -9.09
N SER A 109 30.71 2.37 -9.05
CA SER A 109 29.58 3.13 -9.56
C SER A 109 29.01 4.11 -8.54
N VAL A 110 29.43 4.02 -7.27
CA VAL A 110 29.00 4.88 -6.16
C VAL A 110 30.11 5.87 -5.80
N VAL A 111 29.84 7.15 -5.95
CA VAL A 111 30.74 8.22 -5.50
C VAL A 111 30.03 9.00 -4.40
N PHE A 112 30.59 8.95 -3.20
CA PHE A 112 30.12 9.73 -2.05
C PHE A 112 31.17 10.80 -1.71
N SER A 113 30.79 12.07 -1.82
CA SER A 113 31.68 13.21 -1.65
C SER A 113 31.10 14.22 -0.66
N CYS A 114 31.85 14.52 0.39
CA CYS A 114 31.51 15.55 1.37
C CYS A 114 32.52 16.71 1.30
N PRO A 115 32.13 17.94 1.67
CA PRO A 115 33.08 19.03 1.86
C PRO A 115 34.20 18.65 2.85
N PRO A 116 35.49 18.93 2.54
CA PRO A 116 36.62 18.46 3.35
C PRO A 116 36.73 19.18 4.70
N VAL A 117 36.14 20.38 4.83
CA VAL A 117 36.16 21.18 6.05
C VAL A 117 34.79 21.79 6.26
N VAL A 118 34.22 21.59 7.45
CA VAL A 118 32.87 22.04 7.81
C VAL A 118 32.88 22.71 9.18
N LYS A 119 32.00 23.71 9.35
CA LYS A 119 31.83 24.37 10.64
C LYS A 119 30.91 23.50 11.51
N PRO A 120 31.25 23.27 12.80
CA PRO A 120 30.34 22.58 13.72
C PRO A 120 28.99 23.29 13.79
N THR A 121 27.94 22.51 14.08
CA THR A 121 26.55 22.99 14.17
C THR A 121 26.01 23.63 12.88
N VAL A 122 26.65 23.40 11.74
CA VAL A 122 26.13 23.76 10.41
C VAL A 122 25.79 22.48 9.66
N VAL A 123 24.64 22.47 9.00
CA VAL A 123 24.21 21.35 8.16
C VAL A 123 25.13 21.27 6.94
N VAL A 124 25.70 20.09 6.73
CA VAL A 124 26.60 19.77 5.62
C VAL A 124 25.84 18.91 4.64
N THR A 125 25.95 19.23 3.35
CA THR A 125 25.42 18.39 2.29
C THR A 125 26.56 17.58 1.67
N CYS A 126 26.46 16.26 1.75
CA CYS A 126 27.30 15.32 1.01
C CYS A 126 26.58 14.91 -0.28
N ASN A 127 27.29 14.96 -1.41
CA ASN A 127 26.77 14.53 -2.69
C ASN A 127 27.04 13.04 -2.89
N LEU A 128 25.98 12.30 -3.11
CA LEU A 128 26.01 10.90 -3.51
C LEU A 128 25.63 10.83 -4.99
N THR A 129 26.49 10.21 -5.80
CA THR A 129 26.15 9.88 -7.18
C THR A 129 26.26 8.38 -7.41
N THR A 130 25.22 7.75 -7.96
CA THR A 130 25.26 6.34 -8.39
C THR A 130 24.85 6.18 -9.84
N ILE A 131 25.61 5.40 -10.61
CA ILE A 131 25.39 5.18 -12.05
C ILE A 131 24.70 3.83 -12.31
N THR A 132 24.80 2.87 -11.41
CA THR A 132 24.11 1.57 -11.51
C THR A 132 23.41 1.24 -10.20
N GLY A 133 22.48 0.30 -10.25
CA GLY A 133 21.86 -0.28 -9.07
C GLY A 133 20.34 -0.12 -9.02
N GLY A 134 19.67 -1.24 -8.81
CA GLY A 134 18.27 -1.28 -8.36
C GLY A 134 18.17 -1.81 -6.93
N PHE A 135 17.20 -1.33 -6.17
CA PHE A 135 16.93 -1.72 -4.79
C PHE A 135 18.12 -1.60 -3.84
N VAL A 136 18.91 -0.55 -4.02
CA VAL A 136 20.13 -0.34 -3.25
C VAL A 136 19.79 0.17 -1.86
N THR A 137 20.48 -0.38 -0.85
CA THR A 137 20.55 0.22 0.48
C THR A 137 21.94 0.73 0.75
N MET A 138 22.00 1.94 1.29
CA MET A 138 23.22 2.60 1.70
C MET A 138 23.24 2.71 3.23
N GLU A 139 24.36 2.33 3.83
CA GLU A 139 24.66 2.50 5.25
C GLU A 139 25.80 3.52 5.36
N ILE A 140 25.50 4.69 5.95
CA ILE A 140 26.47 5.77 6.17
C ILE A 140 26.85 5.79 7.64
N ASP A 141 28.15 5.70 7.91
CA ASP A 141 28.74 5.96 9.22
C ASP A 141 29.53 7.27 9.15
N TYR A 142 29.08 8.28 9.87
CA TYR A 142 29.71 9.60 9.90
C TYR A 142 30.94 9.66 10.81
N GLY A 143 31.26 8.58 11.55
CA GLY A 143 32.46 8.48 12.38
C GLY A 143 32.45 9.37 13.63
N ASP A 144 31.32 9.98 13.98
CA ASP A 144 31.18 10.89 15.12
C ASP A 144 30.53 10.26 16.37
N GLU A 145 30.43 8.92 16.36
CA GLU A 145 29.72 8.07 17.33
C GLU A 145 28.19 8.15 17.26
N SER A 146 27.62 8.84 16.27
CA SER A 146 26.19 8.76 16.01
C SER A 146 25.77 7.38 15.45
N ASP A 147 24.48 7.08 15.56
CA ASP A 147 23.91 5.89 14.93
C ASP A 147 24.07 5.96 13.40
N LYS A 148 24.45 4.83 12.81
CA LYS A 148 24.58 4.71 11.36
C LYS A 148 23.25 4.98 10.67
N VAL A 149 23.30 5.75 9.59
CA VAL A 149 22.11 6.06 8.79
C VAL A 149 21.94 5.00 7.71
N VAL A 150 20.83 4.28 7.73
CA VAL A 150 20.45 3.33 6.67
C VAL A 150 19.35 3.96 5.83
N MET A 151 19.57 4.09 4.52
CA MET A 151 18.59 4.61 3.59
C MET A 151 18.49 3.76 2.32
N GLY A 152 17.31 3.69 1.72
CA GLY A 152 17.12 3.14 0.38
C GLY A 152 17.44 4.21 -0.66
N LEU A 153 18.14 3.83 -1.74
CA LEU A 153 18.32 4.69 -2.90
C LEU A 153 17.20 4.41 -3.92
N PRO A 154 16.76 5.42 -4.69
CA PRO A 154 15.90 5.18 -5.85
C PRO A 154 16.65 4.33 -6.88
N ASP A 155 15.89 3.65 -7.75
CA ASP A 155 16.48 2.85 -8.83
C ASP A 155 17.05 3.77 -9.92
N THR A 156 18.21 3.43 -10.48
CA THR A 156 18.80 4.18 -11.59
C THR A 156 17.87 4.12 -12.80
N ASN A 157 17.60 5.27 -13.41
CA ASN A 157 16.80 5.32 -14.63
C ASN A 157 17.68 4.90 -15.82
N ILE A 158 17.18 3.99 -16.64
CA ILE A 158 17.93 3.40 -17.74
C ILE A 158 17.20 3.69 -19.05
N GLN A 159 17.95 4.21 -20.00
CA GLN A 159 17.47 4.47 -21.35
C GLN A 159 18.08 3.44 -22.30
N ALA A 160 17.24 2.56 -22.84
CA ALA A 160 17.62 1.63 -23.89
C ALA A 160 17.36 2.26 -25.26
N LEU A 161 18.44 2.60 -25.97
CA LEU A 161 18.44 3.25 -27.29
C LEU A 161 18.67 2.19 -28.37
N GLY A 162 17.61 1.63 -28.92
CA GLY A 162 17.71 0.53 -29.88
C GLY A 162 16.36 -0.06 -30.22
N PRO A 163 16.24 -0.81 -31.33
CA PRO A 163 15.20 -1.82 -31.39
C PRO A 163 15.43 -2.83 -30.26
N LEU A 164 14.36 -3.44 -29.75
CA LEU A 164 14.49 -4.58 -28.86
C LEU A 164 15.26 -5.69 -29.59
N ILE A 165 16.21 -6.32 -28.88
CA ILE A 165 17.09 -7.34 -29.43
C ILE A 165 16.52 -8.72 -29.08
N PRO A 166 16.01 -9.49 -30.06
CA PRO A 166 15.51 -10.84 -29.80
C PRO A 166 16.63 -11.73 -29.27
N GLN A 167 16.32 -12.64 -28.36
CA GLN A 167 17.28 -13.64 -27.84
C GLN A 167 17.38 -14.91 -28.69
N HIS A 168 16.48 -15.05 -29.66
CA HIS A 168 16.51 -16.13 -30.63
C HIS A 168 16.44 -15.56 -32.05
N LEU A 169 17.04 -16.30 -32.99
CA LEU A 169 17.04 -15.91 -34.39
C LEU A 169 15.59 -15.91 -34.92
N THR A 170 15.08 -14.76 -35.34
CA THR A 170 13.73 -14.65 -35.92
C THR A 170 13.80 -14.64 -37.45
N PRO A 171 12.75 -15.08 -38.17
CA PRO A 171 12.70 -14.99 -39.64
C PRO A 171 12.84 -13.57 -40.19
N GLU A 172 12.56 -12.55 -39.37
CA GLU A 172 12.70 -11.14 -39.74
C GLU A 172 14.15 -10.64 -39.71
N MET A 173 15.06 -11.36 -39.04
CA MET A 173 16.49 -11.11 -39.06
C MET A 173 17.05 -11.55 -40.40
N ALA A 174 17.44 -10.59 -41.27
CA ALA A 174 17.94 -10.92 -42.60
C ALA A 174 19.39 -11.43 -42.51
N PRO A 175 19.70 -12.68 -42.91
CA PRO A 175 21.05 -13.24 -42.86
C PRO A 175 21.95 -12.77 -44.03
N LYS A 176 21.72 -11.59 -44.62
CA LYS A 176 22.39 -11.16 -45.85
C LYS A 176 23.38 -10.02 -45.60
N GLU A 177 24.66 -10.37 -45.73
CA GLU A 177 25.85 -9.52 -45.86
C GLU A 177 25.67 -8.05 -45.45
N SER A 178 25.93 -7.74 -44.18
CA SER A 178 26.38 -6.38 -43.83
C SER A 178 27.82 -6.25 -44.34
N GLY A 179 28.03 -5.50 -45.42
CA GLY A 179 29.37 -5.00 -45.74
C GLY A 179 29.85 -4.07 -44.62
N TYR A 180 31.17 -3.87 -44.54
CA TYR A 180 31.83 -2.88 -43.69
C TYR A 180 31.09 -1.54 -43.80
N MET A 181 30.46 -1.08 -42.72
CA MET A 181 29.69 0.16 -42.77
C MET A 181 29.69 0.82 -41.39
N LEU A 182 29.89 2.13 -41.41
CA LEU A 182 29.41 3.02 -40.37
C LEU A 182 27.90 2.89 -40.32
N VAL A 183 27.38 2.32 -39.24
CA VAL A 183 25.96 2.13 -39.04
C VAL A 183 25.54 2.97 -37.85
N ILE A 184 24.63 3.91 -38.12
CA ILE A 184 23.93 4.65 -37.08
C ILE A 184 22.54 4.01 -36.99
N PRO A 185 22.32 3.08 -36.05
CA PRO A 185 21.16 2.22 -36.08
C PRO A 185 19.84 2.96 -35.83
N GLN A 186 19.87 4.19 -35.29
CA GLN A 186 18.74 4.76 -34.58
C GLN A 186 18.56 6.26 -34.79
N ARG A 187 17.31 6.68 -35.03
CA ARG A 187 16.88 8.09 -35.02
C ARG A 187 16.63 8.63 -33.61
N GLU A 188 16.65 7.77 -32.59
CA GLU A 188 16.36 8.16 -31.21
C GLU A 188 17.63 8.73 -30.58
N PRO A 189 17.71 10.06 -30.37
CA PRO A 189 18.82 10.62 -29.62
C PRO A 189 18.74 10.20 -28.16
N VAL A 190 19.87 10.28 -27.47
CA VAL A 190 19.92 10.29 -26.01
C VAL A 190 18.96 11.39 -25.52
N ASN A 191 18.02 11.05 -24.64
CA ASN A 191 16.99 12.00 -24.17
C ASN A 191 17.44 12.73 -22.91
N THR A 192 18.23 12.05 -22.08
CA THR A 192 18.68 12.51 -20.78
C THR A 192 20.18 12.33 -20.66
N ARG A 193 20.83 13.21 -19.90
CA ARG A 193 22.25 13.07 -19.56
C ARG A 193 22.47 11.72 -18.85
N GLY A 194 23.45 10.96 -19.30
CA GLY A 194 23.73 9.64 -18.76
C GLY A 194 25.13 9.15 -19.08
N ARG A 195 25.38 7.87 -18.83
CA ARG A 195 26.61 7.17 -19.22
C ARG A 195 26.27 5.94 -20.02
N LEU A 196 26.95 5.77 -21.16
CA LEU A 196 26.83 4.58 -21.99
C LEU A 196 27.49 3.40 -21.28
N SER A 197 26.70 2.46 -20.77
CA SER A 197 27.19 1.38 -19.88
C SER A 197 27.36 0.05 -20.60
N ALA A 198 26.48 -0.25 -21.55
CA ALA A 198 26.49 -1.52 -22.27
C ALA A 198 25.93 -1.36 -23.69
N VAL A 199 26.17 -2.39 -24.51
CA VAL A 199 25.44 -2.59 -25.76
C VAL A 199 24.89 -4.01 -25.83
N GLN A 200 23.63 -4.13 -26.25
CA GLN A 200 22.99 -5.39 -26.57
C GLN A 200 22.86 -5.50 -28.09
N LEU A 201 23.23 -6.64 -28.67
CA LEU A 201 23.21 -6.80 -30.12
C LEU A 201 23.05 -8.26 -30.55
N TRP A 202 22.71 -8.45 -31.82
CA TRP A 202 22.73 -9.76 -32.47
C TRP A 202 23.75 -9.79 -33.60
N ALA A 203 24.80 -10.60 -33.47
CA ALA A 203 25.83 -10.75 -34.49
C ALA A 203 25.68 -12.06 -35.29
N LEU A 204 25.86 -11.97 -36.60
CA LEU A 204 25.90 -13.08 -37.55
C LEU A 204 27.31 -13.68 -37.68
N GLU A 205 28.33 -12.83 -37.53
CA GLU A 205 29.75 -13.21 -37.56
C GLU A 205 30.46 -12.52 -36.39
N SER A 206 31.35 -13.26 -35.73
CA SER A 206 32.18 -12.73 -34.65
C SER A 206 33.27 -11.80 -35.19
N GLY A 207 33.68 -10.83 -34.38
CA GLY A 207 34.77 -9.93 -34.76
C GLY A 207 34.87 -8.67 -33.90
N ALA A 208 35.87 -7.85 -34.23
CA ALA A 208 36.06 -6.54 -33.63
C ALA A 208 35.04 -5.53 -34.18
N MET A 209 34.57 -4.66 -33.29
CA MET A 209 33.56 -3.64 -33.52
C MET A 209 33.85 -2.44 -32.62
N ALA A 210 33.47 -1.23 -33.05
CA ALA A 210 33.63 -0.01 -32.29
C ALA A 210 32.28 0.67 -32.09
N VAL A 211 31.91 0.95 -30.84
CA VAL A 211 30.74 1.75 -30.48
C VAL A 211 31.16 3.21 -30.37
N MET A 212 30.33 4.14 -30.87
CA MET A 212 30.69 5.54 -30.94
C MET A 212 29.57 6.44 -30.42
N VAL A 213 29.98 7.54 -29.80
CA VAL A 213 29.08 8.64 -29.40
C VAL A 213 29.27 9.79 -30.38
N LEU A 214 28.20 10.14 -31.07
CA LEU A 214 28.15 11.19 -32.08
C LEU A 214 27.42 12.41 -31.50
N ARG A 215 28.10 13.55 -31.42
CA ARG A 215 27.53 14.79 -30.89
C ARG A 215 27.32 15.80 -32.00
N LYS A 216 26.15 16.43 -32.02
CA LYS A 216 25.84 17.50 -32.97
C LYS A 216 26.74 18.71 -32.70
N ASN A 217 27.50 19.17 -33.70
CA ASN A 217 28.32 20.36 -33.58
C ASN A 217 27.48 21.63 -33.82
N VAL A 218 27.14 22.35 -32.75
CA VAL A 218 26.26 23.54 -32.81
C VAL A 218 26.99 24.79 -33.36
N LEU A 219 28.32 24.82 -33.29
CA LEU A 219 29.11 26.03 -33.63
C LEU A 219 29.21 26.32 -35.14
N LYS A 220 28.80 25.38 -36.02
CA LYS A 220 28.85 25.55 -37.48
C LYS A 220 27.54 25.98 -38.14
N GLU A 221 26.45 26.19 -37.37
CA GLU A 221 25.13 26.55 -37.92
C GLU A 221 25.09 27.90 -38.69
N GLN A 222 26.14 28.73 -38.63
CA GLN A 222 26.19 29.99 -39.39
C GLN A 222 26.66 29.87 -40.86
N LEU A 223 27.13 28.70 -41.31
CA LEU A 223 27.33 28.43 -42.73
C LEU A 223 26.32 27.35 -43.17
N ASN A 224 25.53 27.64 -44.22
CA ASN A 224 24.50 26.80 -44.85
C ASN A 224 24.98 25.41 -45.36
N LYS A 225 25.74 24.64 -44.58
CA LYS A 225 26.24 23.32 -44.95
C LYS A 225 25.90 22.34 -43.84
N VAL A 226 25.14 21.31 -44.23
CA VAL A 226 25.07 19.93 -43.73
C VAL A 226 25.33 19.78 -42.23
N LEU A 227 24.34 19.28 -41.47
CA LEU A 227 24.54 18.94 -40.06
C LEU A 227 25.73 17.97 -39.93
N GLU A 228 26.79 18.42 -39.28
CA GLU A 228 28.01 17.67 -39.03
C GLU A 228 27.96 17.12 -37.60
N PHE A 229 28.01 15.80 -37.46
CA PHE A 229 28.23 15.15 -36.18
C PHE A 229 29.73 14.94 -35.98
N GLU A 230 30.21 15.21 -34.76
CA GLU A 230 31.57 14.93 -34.32
C GLU A 230 31.59 13.65 -33.50
N ILE A 231 32.58 12.79 -33.75
CA ILE A 231 32.82 11.58 -32.94
C ILE A 231 33.51 12.02 -31.65
N VAL A 232 32.80 11.96 -30.52
CA VAL A 232 33.35 12.38 -29.22
C VAL A 232 34.02 11.23 -28.48
N HIS A 233 33.49 10.01 -28.65
CA HIS A 233 34.02 8.80 -28.03
C HIS A 233 33.97 7.61 -28.99
N VAL A 234 34.96 6.72 -28.88
CA VAL A 234 35.06 5.45 -29.63
C VAL A 234 35.48 4.36 -28.65
N ILE A 235 34.69 3.29 -28.52
CA ILE A 235 34.91 2.19 -27.60
C ILE A 235 35.04 0.90 -28.42
N GLN A 236 36.18 0.24 -28.31
CA GLN A 236 36.42 -1.04 -29.00
C GLN A 236 35.82 -2.20 -28.20
N ILE A 237 35.05 -3.04 -28.88
CA ILE A 237 34.45 -4.27 -28.34
C ILE A 237 34.71 -5.45 -29.27
N THR A 238 34.69 -6.65 -28.72
CA THR A 238 34.70 -7.90 -29.48
C THR A 238 33.34 -8.56 -29.29
N VAL A 239 32.71 -8.98 -30.37
CA VAL A 239 31.40 -9.64 -30.33
C VAL A 239 31.51 -11.05 -30.90
N GLU A 240 30.78 -12.00 -30.31
CA GLU A 240 30.66 -13.36 -30.84
C GLU A 240 29.33 -13.56 -31.59
N ILE A 241 29.19 -14.68 -32.30
CA ILE A 241 27.97 -15.02 -33.04
C ILE A 241 26.80 -15.22 -32.08
N GLY A 242 25.64 -14.65 -32.40
CA GLY A 242 24.39 -14.77 -31.65
C GLY A 242 24.01 -13.51 -30.86
N HIS A 243 23.14 -13.68 -29.87
CA HIS A 243 22.80 -12.66 -28.90
C HIS A 243 23.99 -12.35 -28.00
N GLN A 244 24.27 -11.07 -27.80
CA GLN A 244 25.34 -10.60 -26.92
C GLN A 244 24.83 -9.43 -26.10
N TYR A 245 25.22 -9.40 -24.83
CA TYR A 245 25.16 -8.21 -23.97
C TYR A 245 26.58 -7.90 -23.53
N VAL A 246 27.13 -6.80 -24.02
CA VAL A 246 28.52 -6.40 -23.82
C VAL A 246 28.56 -5.19 -22.91
N THR A 247 28.96 -5.40 -21.65
CA THR A 247 29.28 -4.31 -20.72
C THR A 247 30.54 -3.60 -21.20
N LEU A 248 30.47 -2.28 -21.30
CA LEU A 248 31.58 -1.46 -21.78
C LEU A 248 32.55 -1.18 -20.64
N THR A 249 33.84 -1.30 -20.92
CA THR A 249 34.91 -1.03 -19.95
C THR A 249 35.08 0.47 -19.71
N ASP A 250 34.85 1.29 -20.73
CA ASP A 250 34.74 2.74 -20.63
C ASP A 250 33.28 3.14 -20.74
N THR A 251 32.83 4.01 -19.84
CA THR A 251 31.42 4.43 -19.74
C THR A 251 31.30 5.93 -20.01
N PRO A 252 31.48 6.36 -21.28
CA PRO A 252 31.53 7.77 -21.60
C PRO A 252 30.22 8.47 -21.28
N GLU A 253 30.33 9.73 -20.92
CA GLU A 253 29.19 10.60 -20.70
C GLU A 253 28.49 10.91 -22.02
N VAL A 254 27.18 10.74 -22.03
CA VAL A 254 26.31 11.09 -23.15
C VAL A 254 25.36 12.20 -22.73
N LEU A 255 25.13 13.15 -23.64
CA LEU A 255 24.29 14.32 -23.44
C LEU A 255 22.99 14.21 -24.24
N PRO A 256 21.92 14.92 -23.84
CA PRO A 256 20.72 15.01 -24.63
C PRO A 256 21.03 15.47 -26.07
N GLY A 257 20.57 14.71 -27.06
CA GLY A 257 20.84 14.95 -28.47
C GLY A 257 22.02 14.17 -29.07
N ASP A 258 22.85 13.51 -28.25
CA ASP A 258 23.88 12.59 -28.75
C ASP A 258 23.23 11.37 -29.43
N ILE A 259 23.92 10.81 -30.42
CA ILE A 259 23.50 9.60 -31.14
C ILE A 259 24.54 8.51 -30.91
N ILE A 260 24.07 7.28 -30.65
CA ILE A 260 24.95 6.13 -30.52
C ILE A 260 25.01 5.38 -31.84
N GLY A 261 26.21 5.25 -32.38
CA GLY A 261 26.51 4.55 -33.63
C GLY A 261 27.53 3.44 -33.42
N PHE A 262 27.80 2.69 -34.48
CA PHE A 262 28.88 1.73 -34.48
C PHE A 262 29.56 1.60 -35.84
N ILE A 263 30.83 1.16 -35.81
CA ILE A 263 31.58 0.71 -36.98
C ILE A 263 31.98 -0.73 -36.70
N SER A 264 31.84 -1.59 -37.70
CA SER A 264 32.36 -2.95 -37.61
C SER A 264 33.33 -3.22 -38.75
N THR A 265 34.51 -3.70 -38.38
CA THR A 265 35.53 -4.15 -39.34
C THR A 265 35.53 -5.65 -39.53
N MET A 266 35.07 -6.44 -38.55
CA MET A 266 35.08 -7.90 -38.68
C MET A 266 33.75 -8.53 -38.33
N ALA A 267 33.02 -7.96 -37.38
CA ALA A 267 31.71 -8.48 -36.99
C ALA A 267 30.62 -8.11 -37.99
N LYS A 268 29.60 -8.97 -38.13
CA LYS A 268 28.40 -8.65 -38.92
C LYS A 268 27.20 -8.56 -38.01
N VAL A 269 26.64 -7.36 -37.83
CA VAL A 269 25.44 -7.16 -36.98
C VAL A 269 24.18 -7.41 -37.82
N SER A 270 23.26 -8.19 -37.28
CA SER A 270 21.97 -8.49 -37.92
C SER A 270 21.13 -7.22 -38.10
N TYR A 271 20.26 -7.20 -39.11
CA TYR A 271 19.35 -6.08 -39.35
C TYR A 271 18.01 -6.54 -39.93
N ARG A 272 16.99 -5.68 -39.78
CA ARG A 272 15.69 -5.79 -40.43
C ARG A 272 15.58 -4.79 -41.58
N LEU A 273 15.00 -5.23 -42.70
CA LEU A 273 14.63 -4.35 -43.81
C LEU A 273 13.31 -3.64 -43.50
N ILE A 274 13.29 -2.32 -43.55
CA ILE A 274 12.03 -1.56 -43.53
C ILE A 274 11.46 -1.60 -44.94
N PHE A 275 10.52 -2.51 -45.20
CA PHE A 275 9.75 -2.51 -46.45
C PHE A 275 8.78 -1.33 -46.47
N ASN A 276 9.28 -0.15 -46.80
CA ASN A 276 8.41 0.92 -47.25
C ASN A 276 7.90 0.53 -48.65
N ASN A 277 6.58 0.34 -48.78
CA ASN A 277 5.86 0.10 -50.05
C ASN A 277 6.01 1.25 -51.08
N VAL A 278 7.00 2.12 -50.94
CA VAL A 278 7.32 3.20 -51.87
C VAL A 278 8.04 2.58 -53.06
N LYS A 279 7.31 2.37 -54.17
CA LYS A 279 7.90 2.11 -55.48
C LYS A 279 8.83 3.28 -55.84
N LEU A 280 10.13 3.11 -55.61
CA LEU A 280 11.16 4.06 -56.05
C LEU A 280 11.27 4.02 -57.59
N THR A 281 10.50 4.87 -58.26
CA THR A 281 10.63 5.17 -59.69
C THR A 281 11.73 6.22 -59.91
N GLY A 282 12.96 5.93 -59.48
CA GLY A 282 14.10 6.86 -59.57
C GLY A 282 15.22 6.32 -60.47
N ASN A 283 15.69 7.16 -61.39
CA ASN A 283 16.67 6.86 -62.44
C ASN A 283 17.95 6.17 -61.93
N HIS A 284 18.38 5.11 -62.64
CA HIS A 284 19.45 4.18 -62.27
C HIS A 284 20.87 4.78 -62.17
N THR A 285 21.07 6.05 -62.54
CA THR A 285 22.40 6.68 -62.69
C THR A 285 22.95 7.36 -61.43
N GLN A 286 22.12 7.69 -60.42
CA GLN A 286 22.63 8.27 -59.16
C GLN A 286 23.22 7.23 -58.18
N LYS A 287 22.96 5.92 -58.40
CA LYS A 287 23.36 4.85 -57.47
C LYS A 287 24.86 4.51 -57.49
N LYS A 288 25.61 4.92 -58.53
CA LYS A 288 27.04 4.58 -58.68
C LYS A 288 28.01 5.51 -57.94
N ASN A 289 27.62 6.74 -57.63
CA ASN A 289 28.52 7.69 -56.94
C ASN A 289 28.52 7.56 -55.41
N LEU A 290 27.45 7.02 -54.81
CA LEU A 290 27.39 6.85 -53.34
C LEU A 290 28.29 5.70 -52.83
N ILE A 291 28.48 4.65 -53.63
CA ILE A 291 29.27 3.47 -53.25
C ILE A 291 30.76 3.79 -53.18
N TRP A 292 31.26 4.75 -53.98
CA TRP A 292 32.66 5.17 -53.94
C TRP A 292 33.02 6.04 -52.73
N VAL A 293 32.09 6.84 -52.21
CA VAL A 293 32.31 7.66 -51.00
C VAL A 293 32.39 6.80 -49.73
N LEU A 294 31.70 5.66 -49.69
CA LEU A 294 31.68 4.77 -48.52
C LEU A 294 32.91 3.84 -48.41
N LEU A 295 33.63 3.59 -49.49
CA LEU A 295 34.80 2.68 -49.50
C LEU A 295 36.13 3.36 -49.13
N LEU A 296 36.14 4.69 -48.97
CA LEU A 296 37.35 5.49 -48.70
C LEU A 296 37.22 6.36 -47.44
N PHE A 297 36.32 6.00 -46.51
CA PHE A 297 36.31 6.62 -45.18
C PHE A 297 37.58 6.20 -44.43
N ASP A 298 38.59 7.07 -44.44
CA ASP A 298 39.78 6.95 -43.63
C ASP A 298 39.40 7.32 -42.19
N MET A 299 39.80 6.51 -41.19
CA MET A 299 39.46 6.72 -39.79
C MET A 299 40.07 8.00 -39.18
N GLN A 300 40.81 8.79 -39.98
CA GLN A 300 41.35 10.08 -39.57
C GLN A 300 40.35 11.25 -39.70
N GLU A 301 39.25 11.10 -40.45
CA GLU A 301 38.23 12.16 -40.54
C GLU A 301 37.23 12.05 -39.38
N THR A 302 37.15 13.09 -38.54
CA THR A 302 36.33 13.14 -37.30
C THR A 302 34.88 13.56 -37.51
N VAL A 303 34.47 13.81 -38.77
CA VAL A 303 33.19 14.44 -39.11
C VAL A 303 32.38 13.56 -40.04
N ILE A 304 31.14 13.26 -39.66
CA ILE A 304 30.22 12.42 -40.46
C ILE A 304 29.13 13.31 -41.11
N PRO A 305 28.99 13.32 -42.44
CA PRO A 305 27.90 13.99 -43.13
C PRO A 305 26.53 13.37 -42.82
N GLN A 306 25.51 14.20 -42.59
CA GLN A 306 24.13 13.76 -42.31
C GLN A 306 23.52 12.84 -43.38
N GLU A 307 23.96 12.94 -44.63
CA GLU A 307 23.47 12.12 -45.75
C GLU A 307 23.80 10.62 -45.58
N ILE A 308 24.90 10.31 -44.88
CA ILE A 308 25.28 8.92 -44.53
C ILE A 308 24.36 8.38 -43.43
N ILE A 309 23.92 9.25 -42.52
CA ILE A 309 23.07 8.93 -41.36
C ILE A 309 21.63 8.61 -41.79
N THR A 310 21.14 9.23 -42.87
CA THR A 310 19.71 9.20 -43.24
C THR A 310 19.33 8.10 -44.23
N ASN A 311 20.31 7.38 -44.81
CA ASN A 311 20.08 6.54 -45.99
C ASN A 311 20.22 5.01 -45.76
N THR A 312 19.95 4.52 -44.55
CA THR A 312 19.92 3.07 -44.31
C THR A 312 18.47 2.58 -44.22
N GLN A 313 17.99 1.89 -45.26
CA GLN A 313 16.75 1.09 -45.23
C GLN A 313 16.82 -0.11 -44.25
N LYS A 314 17.84 -0.13 -43.38
CA LYS A 314 18.21 -1.22 -42.48
C LYS A 314 18.17 -0.71 -41.05
N VAL A 315 17.39 -1.39 -40.20
CA VAL A 315 17.43 -1.20 -38.75
C VAL A 315 18.31 -2.31 -38.19
N HIS A 316 19.48 -1.98 -37.69
CA HIS A 316 20.38 -2.98 -37.13
C HIS A 316 19.94 -3.32 -35.71
N TYR A 317 20.02 -4.60 -35.36
CA TYR A 317 19.75 -5.10 -34.02
C TYR A 317 20.96 -4.79 -33.13
N LEU A 318 21.08 -3.50 -32.78
CA LEU A 318 21.96 -2.99 -31.75
C LEU A 318 21.17 -1.99 -30.89
N GLN A 319 21.23 -2.21 -29.58
CA GLN A 319 20.64 -1.38 -28.56
C GLN A 319 21.72 -0.92 -27.59
N ALA A 320 21.86 0.38 -27.43
CA ALA A 320 22.75 0.99 -26.46
C ALA A 320 22.03 1.18 -25.13
N ILE A 321 22.70 0.86 -24.03
CA ILE A 321 22.16 1.02 -22.69
C ILE A 321 22.84 2.24 -22.06
N VAL A 322 22.03 3.25 -21.76
CA VAL A 322 22.48 4.50 -21.13
C VAL A 322 21.90 4.57 -19.73
N ASN A 323 22.78 4.63 -18.73
CA ASN A 323 22.39 4.75 -17.34
C ASN A 323 22.41 6.22 -16.93
N ASN A 324 21.28 6.72 -16.42
CA ASN A 324 21.19 8.07 -15.89
C ASN A 324 21.69 8.07 -14.43
N PRO A 325 22.72 8.85 -14.10
CA PRO A 325 23.21 8.93 -12.73
C PRO A 325 22.13 9.51 -11.82
N ILE A 326 21.96 8.89 -10.66
CA ILE A 326 21.19 9.48 -9.57
C ILE A 326 22.12 10.39 -8.79
N GLU A 327 21.73 11.64 -8.60
CA GLU A 327 22.43 12.61 -7.75
C GLU A 327 21.57 12.93 -6.52
N LEU A 328 22.06 12.63 -5.32
CA LEU A 328 21.37 12.89 -4.05
C LEU A 328 22.23 13.74 -3.12
N GLY A 329 21.63 14.75 -2.51
CA GLY A 329 22.24 15.53 -1.43
C GLY A 329 21.81 14.97 -0.08
N VAL A 330 22.74 14.37 0.66
CA VAL A 330 22.51 13.89 2.03
C VAL A 330 22.94 14.97 3.01
N GLN A 331 22.01 15.44 3.84
CA GLN A 331 22.28 16.48 4.83
C GLN A 331 22.59 15.89 6.21
N TYR A 332 23.68 16.34 6.84
CA TYR A 332 24.10 15.88 8.17
C TYR A 332 24.67 17.03 9.03
N LEU A 333 24.52 16.94 10.36
CA LEU A 333 24.95 17.97 11.31
C LEU A 333 26.02 17.42 12.25
N PHE A 334 27.27 17.89 12.10
CA PHE A 334 28.36 17.50 13.00
C PHE A 334 28.37 18.37 14.27
N ASN A 335 28.30 17.72 15.44
CA ASN A 335 28.23 18.39 16.74
C ASN A 335 29.58 18.53 17.47
N LYS A 336 30.62 17.81 17.03
CA LYS A 336 31.97 17.84 17.66
C LYS A 336 33.01 18.45 16.72
N LYS A 337 34.02 19.13 17.30
CA LYS A 337 35.19 19.65 16.58
C LYS A 337 36.30 18.60 16.55
N THR A 338 36.25 17.68 15.59
CA THR A 338 37.32 16.68 15.37
C THR A 338 37.37 16.27 13.89
N VAL A 339 38.37 15.48 13.53
CA VAL A 339 38.44 14.80 12.23
C VAL A 339 37.56 13.55 12.30
N PHE A 340 36.67 13.39 11.32
CA PHE A 340 35.79 12.23 11.20
C PHE A 340 36.14 11.44 9.94
N CYS A 341 36.12 10.11 10.04
CA CYS A 341 36.22 9.22 8.89
C CYS A 341 34.82 8.79 8.51
N ILE A 342 34.30 9.32 7.41
CA ILE A 342 32.98 8.94 6.90
C ILE A 342 33.17 7.68 6.06
N SER A 343 32.51 6.59 6.43
CA SER A 343 32.46 5.37 5.61
C SER A 343 31.06 5.16 5.08
N CYS A 344 30.96 4.83 3.79
CA CYS A 344 29.72 4.58 3.10
C CYS A 344 29.77 3.16 2.53
N ASP A 345 28.94 2.27 3.07
CA ASP A 345 28.81 0.90 2.59
C ASP A 345 27.51 0.77 1.79
N THR A 346 27.63 0.40 0.52
CA THR A 346 26.47 0.04 -0.29
C THR A 346 26.30 -1.47 -0.31
N LYS A 347 25.08 -1.93 -0.09
CA LYS A 347 24.70 -3.33 -0.23
C LYS A 347 23.54 -3.43 -1.19
N THR A 348 23.77 -4.12 -2.30
CA THR A 348 22.69 -4.61 -3.17
C THR A 348 21.83 -5.54 -2.32
N ARG A 349 20.51 -5.32 -2.27
CA ARG A 349 19.61 -6.18 -1.51
C ARG A 349 19.53 -7.56 -2.18
N SER A 350 20.44 -8.47 -1.84
CA SER A 350 20.37 -9.89 -2.20
C SER A 350 19.46 -10.71 -1.27
N GLY A 351 18.66 -10.04 -0.43
CA GLY A 351 17.70 -10.67 0.45
C GLY A 351 16.28 -10.59 -0.12
N LEU A 352 15.74 -11.75 -0.47
CA LEU A 352 14.32 -12.01 -0.78
C LEU A 352 13.40 -11.10 0.05
N LYS A 353 12.79 -10.09 -0.59
CA LYS A 353 11.82 -9.22 0.09
C LYS A 353 10.60 -10.06 0.42
N ARG A 354 10.43 -10.41 1.69
CA ARG A 354 9.26 -11.15 2.13
C ARG A 354 8.16 -10.18 2.53
N PRO A 355 6.92 -10.38 2.06
CA PRO A 355 5.79 -9.58 2.51
C PRO A 355 5.57 -9.78 4.02
N LEU A 356 5.10 -8.74 4.70
CA LEU A 356 4.53 -8.90 6.03
C LEU A 356 3.27 -9.76 5.90
N ALA A 357 3.17 -10.86 6.65
CA ALA A 357 1.97 -11.72 6.60
C ALA A 357 1.00 -11.45 7.77
N GLY A 358 1.39 -10.65 8.77
CA GLY A 358 0.47 -10.25 9.83
C GLY A 358 1.16 -9.67 11.06
N LEU A 359 0.34 -9.05 11.91
CA LEU A 359 0.73 -8.41 13.17
C LEU A 359 -0.30 -8.77 14.26
N LYS A 360 0.17 -9.27 15.40
CA LYS A 360 -0.64 -9.45 16.61
C LYS A 360 -0.05 -8.63 17.74
N LEU A 361 -0.92 -7.98 18.52
CA LEU A 361 -0.55 -7.18 19.68
C LEU A 361 -1.07 -7.86 20.95
N SER A 362 -0.24 -7.89 22.00
CA SER A 362 -0.60 -8.35 23.34
C SER A 362 0.02 -7.43 24.38
N VAL A 363 -0.77 -7.03 25.38
CA VAL A 363 -0.37 -6.12 26.44
C VAL A 363 -0.56 -6.82 27.78
N ASN A 364 0.46 -6.79 28.64
CA ASN A 364 0.45 -7.47 29.92
C ASN A 364 1.09 -6.60 31.03
N PRO A 365 0.38 -6.29 32.13
CA PRO A 365 -1.04 -6.58 32.36
C PRO A 365 -1.97 -5.73 31.46
N PRO A 366 -3.24 -6.12 31.25
CA PRO A 366 -4.19 -5.37 30.41
C PRO A 366 -4.56 -4.00 31.04
N ASP A 367 -4.60 -3.94 32.36
CA ASP A 367 -4.71 -2.72 33.16
C ASP A 367 -3.48 -2.61 34.06
N VAL A 368 -3.00 -1.40 34.35
CA VAL A 368 -1.73 -1.19 35.06
C VAL A 368 -1.86 -0.14 36.16
N SER A 369 -1.12 -0.32 37.25
CA SER A 369 -0.92 0.77 38.20
C SER A 369 0.00 1.84 37.59
N THR A 370 -0.28 3.13 37.84
CA THR A 370 0.63 4.25 37.51
C THR A 370 2.04 4.10 38.13
N THR A 371 2.20 3.22 39.12
CA THR A 371 3.51 2.91 39.72
C THR A 371 4.28 1.80 38.98
N GLU A 372 3.59 0.97 38.21
CA GLU A 372 4.11 -0.24 37.56
C GLU A 372 4.42 -0.02 36.08
N GLN A 373 5.16 -0.96 35.48
CA GLN A 373 5.42 -0.98 34.03
C GLN A 373 4.51 -1.98 33.34
N VAL A 374 4.03 -1.63 32.16
CA VAL A 374 3.35 -2.55 31.25
C VAL A 374 4.31 -3.07 30.19
N THR A 375 4.20 -4.35 29.84
CA THR A 375 4.91 -4.97 28.72
C THR A 375 3.98 -5.07 27.51
N ILE A 376 4.38 -4.44 26.41
CA ILE A 376 3.68 -4.42 25.14
C ILE A 376 4.46 -5.32 24.18
N GLU A 377 3.93 -6.50 23.86
CA GLU A 377 4.51 -7.49 22.95
C GLU A 377 3.76 -7.46 21.61
N ILE A 378 4.50 -7.42 20.50
CA ILE A 378 3.98 -7.74 19.17
C ILE A 378 4.57 -9.04 18.64
N LYS A 379 3.76 -9.78 17.90
CA LYS A 379 4.18 -10.92 17.08
C LYS A 379 3.98 -10.58 15.62
N ILE A 380 5.06 -10.56 14.86
CA ILE A 380 5.04 -10.28 13.43
C ILE A 380 5.25 -11.59 12.67
N SER A 381 4.34 -11.87 11.73
CA SER A 381 4.37 -13.08 10.91
C SER A 381 5.18 -12.85 9.64
N GLY A 382 6.50 -12.92 9.75
CA GLY A 382 7.40 -12.77 8.60
C GLY A 382 7.46 -11.35 8.06
N GLY A 383 8.37 -11.15 7.12
CA GLY A 383 8.63 -9.85 6.51
C GLY A 383 10.10 -9.48 6.60
N THR A 384 10.56 -8.70 5.64
CA THR A 384 11.90 -8.09 5.65
C THR A 384 11.75 -6.58 5.54
N PHE A 385 12.68 -5.85 6.15
CA PHE A 385 12.72 -4.39 6.17
C PHE A 385 11.41 -3.78 6.70
N VAL A 386 11.07 -4.16 7.93
CA VAL A 386 9.82 -3.77 8.59
C VAL A 386 10.08 -2.56 9.49
N ASP A 387 9.42 -1.44 9.19
CA ASP A 387 9.32 -0.28 10.07
C ASP A 387 8.21 -0.51 11.09
N VAL A 388 8.53 -0.45 12.37
CA VAL A 388 7.59 -0.57 13.49
C VAL A 388 7.48 0.76 14.23
N ILE A 389 6.27 1.28 14.35
CA ILE A 389 5.96 2.51 15.08
C ILE A 389 5.07 2.14 16.27
N TRP A 390 5.52 2.48 17.47
CA TRP A 390 4.83 2.28 18.74
C TRP A 390 4.27 3.62 19.21
N GLU A 391 2.95 3.73 19.38
CA GLU A 391 2.26 4.92 19.88
C GLU A 391 1.57 4.53 21.20
N PHE A 392 1.95 5.16 22.33
CA PHE A 392 1.53 4.72 23.67
C PHE A 392 0.19 5.32 24.15
N GLY A 393 -0.40 6.23 23.38
CA GLY A 393 -1.67 6.88 23.71
C GLY A 393 -1.56 8.10 24.62
N ASP A 394 -0.36 8.46 25.08
CA ASP A 394 -0.07 9.65 25.90
C ASP A 394 0.67 10.76 25.11
N GLY A 395 0.60 10.68 23.77
CA GLY A 395 1.32 11.58 22.85
C GLY A 395 2.77 11.16 22.55
N ARG A 396 3.33 10.16 23.24
CA ARG A 396 4.70 9.68 22.98
C ARG A 396 4.69 8.50 22.00
N SER A 397 5.77 8.40 21.21
CA SER A 397 5.97 7.31 20.27
C SER A 397 7.43 6.86 20.16
N LYS A 398 7.66 5.67 19.62
CA LYS A 398 8.99 5.12 19.34
C LYS A 398 8.99 4.43 17.97
N LYS A 399 10.07 4.58 17.20
CA LYS A 399 10.25 3.90 15.92
C LYS A 399 11.38 2.86 16.02
N GLU A 400 11.23 1.76 15.30
CA GLU A 400 12.19 0.66 15.27
C GLU A 400 12.20 0.03 13.88
N PHE A 401 13.39 -0.28 13.36
CA PHE A 401 13.55 -0.90 12.05
C PHE A 401 14.06 -2.34 12.19
N LEU A 402 13.30 -3.29 11.64
CA LEU A 402 13.61 -4.71 11.68
C LEU A 402 14.06 -5.19 10.29
N ARG A 403 15.34 -5.53 10.15
CA ARG A 403 15.90 -6.03 8.87
C ARG A 403 15.21 -7.31 8.40
N GLU A 404 15.01 -8.25 9.32
CA GLU A 404 14.35 -9.52 9.03
C GLU A 404 13.49 -9.94 10.23
N VAL A 405 12.24 -10.30 9.94
CA VAL A 405 11.32 -10.81 10.92
C VAL A 405 11.20 -12.32 10.74
N LYS A 406 11.66 -13.08 11.74
CA LYS A 406 11.41 -14.52 11.79
C LYS A 406 9.90 -14.77 11.89
N LYS A 407 9.39 -15.82 11.24
CA LYS A 407 7.95 -16.17 11.31
C LYS A 407 7.56 -16.39 12.78
N GLY A 408 6.69 -15.53 13.31
CA GLY A 408 6.28 -15.56 14.72
C GLY A 408 7.28 -14.92 15.69
N GLY A 409 8.20 -14.09 15.19
CA GLY A 409 9.13 -13.33 16.01
C GLY A 409 8.38 -12.41 16.98
N LYS A 410 8.85 -12.41 18.23
CA LYS A 410 8.32 -11.58 19.32
C LYS A 410 9.20 -10.36 19.50
N TYR A 411 8.58 -9.19 19.62
CA TYR A 411 9.24 -7.93 19.91
C TYR A 411 8.47 -7.22 21.02
N GLU A 412 9.17 -6.72 22.02
CA GLU A 412 8.54 -6.14 23.21
C GLU A 412 9.10 -4.77 23.55
N LYS A 413 8.26 -3.95 24.18
CA LYS A 413 8.61 -2.68 24.82
C LYS A 413 7.95 -2.60 26.19
N THR A 414 8.69 -2.13 27.18
CA THR A 414 8.16 -1.79 28.49
C THR A 414 7.85 -0.30 28.57
N TYR A 415 6.75 0.07 29.21
CA TYR A 415 6.32 1.46 29.34
C TYR A 415 5.66 1.74 30.69
N LYS A 416 5.79 2.96 31.21
CA LYS A 416 5.20 3.39 32.50
C LYS A 416 4.34 4.63 32.28
N TYR A 417 3.06 4.53 32.63
CA TYR A 417 2.11 5.64 32.50
C TYR A 417 2.18 6.57 33.72
N PRO A 418 2.44 7.88 33.53
CA PRO A 418 2.64 8.81 34.63
C PRO A 418 1.33 9.17 35.34
N GLU A 419 0.23 9.28 34.60
CA GLU A 419 -1.08 9.71 35.11
C GLU A 419 -2.14 8.61 34.94
N PRO A 420 -3.15 8.53 35.83
CA PRO A 420 -4.26 7.62 35.62
C PRO A 420 -5.12 8.08 34.45
N GLY A 421 -5.64 7.13 33.67
CA GLY A 421 -6.41 7.42 32.48
C GLY A 421 -6.67 6.19 31.63
N VAL A 422 -7.42 6.37 30.56
CA VAL A 422 -7.64 5.34 29.53
C VAL A 422 -6.74 5.69 28.34
N TYR A 423 -5.85 4.77 27.99
CA TYR A 423 -4.85 4.97 26.93
C TYR A 423 -5.09 4.01 25.77
N VAL A 424 -4.96 4.51 24.55
CA VAL A 424 -5.08 3.72 23.31
C VAL A 424 -3.68 3.48 22.75
N ILE A 425 -3.15 2.28 22.99
CA ILE A 425 -1.87 1.85 22.44
C ILE A 425 -2.08 1.45 20.97
N ARG A 426 -1.35 2.07 20.05
CA ARG A 426 -1.38 1.74 18.62
C ARG A 426 0.01 1.30 18.16
N VAL A 427 0.10 0.16 17.50
CA VAL A 427 1.35 -0.32 16.90
C VAL A 427 1.15 -0.52 15.40
N LYS A 428 2.00 0.12 14.59
CA LYS A 428 2.00 0.03 13.13
C LYS A 428 3.25 -0.71 12.69
N ALA A 429 3.11 -1.70 11.82
CA ALA A 429 4.23 -2.41 11.20
C ALA A 429 4.07 -2.37 9.69
N SER A 430 5.04 -1.81 8.97
CA SER A 430 4.96 -1.60 7.52
C SER A 430 6.25 -1.99 6.81
N ASN A 431 6.11 -2.51 5.60
CA ASN A 431 7.18 -2.61 4.61
C ASN A 431 6.62 -2.21 3.22
N PRO A 432 7.43 -2.21 2.13
CA PRO A 432 6.95 -1.82 0.80
C PRO A 432 5.79 -2.68 0.24
N HIS A 433 5.49 -3.83 0.85
CA HIS A 433 4.48 -4.77 0.36
C HIS A 433 3.18 -4.74 1.17
N ALA A 434 3.24 -4.40 2.45
CA ALA A 434 2.07 -4.41 3.34
C ALA A 434 2.24 -3.49 4.54
N ASN A 435 1.11 -3.06 5.11
CA ASN A 435 1.03 -2.27 6.32
C ASN A 435 -0.05 -2.86 7.24
N PHE A 436 0.30 -3.10 8.50
CA PHE A 436 -0.62 -3.59 9.52
C PHE A 436 -0.64 -2.65 10.72
N THR A 437 -1.84 -2.42 11.26
CA THR A 437 -2.04 -1.64 12.47
C THR A 437 -2.82 -2.47 13.49
N GLN A 438 -2.38 -2.45 14.75
CA GLN A 438 -3.07 -3.08 15.87
C GLN A 438 -3.26 -2.08 17.01
N VAL A 439 -4.36 -2.23 17.76
CA VAL A 439 -4.77 -1.31 18.82
C VAL A 439 -5.12 -2.08 20.08
N HIS A 440 -4.79 -1.53 21.26
CA HIS A 440 -5.19 -2.04 22.57
C HIS A 440 -5.58 -0.89 23.51
N ILE A 441 -6.63 -1.06 24.29
CA ILE A 441 -7.08 -0.09 25.30
C ILE A 441 -6.57 -0.55 26.66
N LEU A 442 -5.80 0.31 27.33
CA LEU A 442 -5.23 0.05 28.66
C LEU A 442 -5.73 1.10 29.65
N LYS A 443 -6.15 0.66 30.85
CA LYS A 443 -6.50 1.59 31.94
C LYS A 443 -5.34 1.68 32.92
N ALA A 444 -4.79 2.88 33.08
CA ALA A 444 -3.85 3.16 34.16
C ALA A 444 -4.59 3.72 35.37
N GLN A 445 -4.38 3.14 36.55
CA GLN A 445 -5.04 3.56 37.78
C GLN A 445 -4.05 3.88 38.88
N ARG A 446 -4.41 4.78 39.81
CA ARG A 446 -3.68 4.93 41.06
C ARG A 446 -4.11 3.84 42.05
N PRO A 447 -3.17 3.03 42.57
CA PRO A 447 -3.50 1.90 43.43
C PRO A 447 -3.94 2.37 44.82
N VAL A 448 -4.73 1.55 45.52
CA VAL A 448 -5.03 1.75 46.94
C VAL A 448 -3.81 1.32 47.76
N LEU A 449 -3.13 2.28 48.39
CA LEU A 449 -1.99 1.98 49.25
C LEU A 449 -2.47 1.61 50.68
N PRO A 450 -1.76 0.73 51.40
CA PRO A 450 -2.11 0.30 52.76
C PRO A 450 -1.75 1.35 53.83
N ILE A 451 -1.98 2.63 53.52
CA ILE A 451 -1.70 3.78 54.38
C ILE A 451 -2.98 4.46 54.87
N TYR A 452 -4.13 3.84 54.61
CA TYR A 452 -5.42 4.32 55.08
C TYR A 452 -5.63 3.97 56.56
N GLY A 453 -6.28 4.87 57.29
CA GLY A 453 -6.69 4.66 58.68
C GLY A 453 -8.20 4.56 58.80
N VAL A 454 -8.71 3.65 59.63
CA VAL A 454 -10.12 3.62 60.03
C VAL A 454 -10.20 3.98 61.51
N THR A 455 -10.90 5.06 61.84
CA THR A 455 -11.23 5.41 63.23
C THR A 455 -12.73 5.26 63.45
N THR A 456 -13.13 5.10 64.71
CA THR A 456 -14.54 4.98 65.11
C THR A 456 -14.77 5.67 66.43
N ASN A 457 -15.98 6.20 66.63
CA ASN A 457 -16.39 6.85 67.88
C ASN A 457 -16.90 5.86 68.96
N THR A 458 -16.66 4.55 68.81
CA THR A 458 -17.13 3.53 69.78
C THR A 458 -16.26 3.45 71.05
N PRO A 459 -16.84 3.05 72.21
CA PRO A 459 -18.23 2.63 72.42
C PRO A 459 -19.23 3.79 72.53
N GLN A 460 -20.49 3.56 72.13
CA GLN A 460 -21.59 4.53 72.20
C GLN A 460 -22.81 3.90 72.90
N ILE A 461 -23.56 4.70 73.67
CA ILE A 461 -24.80 4.26 74.33
C ILE A 461 -25.95 4.34 73.33
N LEU A 462 -26.68 3.24 73.10
CA LEU A 462 -27.83 3.24 72.20
C LEU A 462 -28.95 4.16 72.70
N PRO A 463 -29.63 4.93 71.82
CA PRO A 463 -29.61 4.86 70.35
C PRO A 463 -28.67 5.89 69.66
N SER A 464 -27.41 6.01 70.08
CA SER A 464 -26.45 6.92 69.44
C SER A 464 -25.85 6.33 68.15
N ALA A 465 -25.58 7.20 67.16
CA ALA A 465 -24.97 6.81 65.89
C ALA A 465 -23.49 6.42 66.06
N ILE A 466 -23.08 5.35 65.38
CA ILE A 466 -21.68 4.94 65.28
C ILE A 466 -21.11 5.53 63.98
N MET A 467 -20.06 6.34 64.11
CA MET A 467 -19.34 6.91 62.98
C MET A 467 -18.07 6.10 62.73
N PHE A 468 -17.80 5.84 61.44
CA PHE A 468 -16.55 5.30 60.94
C PHE A 468 -15.93 6.35 60.04
N GLU A 469 -14.68 6.73 60.30
CA GLU A 469 -13.94 7.67 59.48
C GLU A 469 -12.82 6.91 58.78
N LEU A 470 -12.87 6.84 57.45
CA LEU A 470 -11.75 6.35 56.64
C LEU A 470 -10.90 7.56 56.23
N THR A 471 -9.66 7.58 56.68
CA THR A 471 -8.68 8.61 56.35
C THR A 471 -7.66 8.07 55.36
N TYR A 472 -7.34 8.86 54.34
CA TYR A 472 -6.20 8.62 53.45
C TYR A 472 -5.24 9.81 53.60
N PRO A 473 -3.91 9.61 53.68
CA PRO A 473 -2.98 10.70 53.96
C PRO A 473 -3.07 11.80 52.89
N GLY A 474 -3.29 13.04 53.31
CA GLY A 474 -3.49 14.17 52.38
C GLY A 474 -2.25 14.57 51.57
N SER A 475 -1.06 14.04 51.91
CA SER A 475 0.19 14.23 51.17
C SER A 475 0.32 13.33 49.93
N GLU A 476 -0.53 12.30 49.80
CA GLU A 476 -0.46 11.32 48.72
C GLU A 476 -1.61 11.54 47.73
N LEU A 477 -1.36 11.19 46.46
CA LEU A 477 -2.39 11.23 45.43
C LEU A 477 -3.46 10.17 45.72
N LEU A 478 -4.74 10.55 45.64
CA LEU A 478 -5.86 9.64 45.90
C LEU A 478 -5.93 8.50 44.85
N PRO A 479 -6.29 7.27 45.28
CA PRO A 479 -6.50 6.16 44.35
C PRO A 479 -7.67 6.44 43.39
N THR A 480 -7.59 5.88 42.18
CA THR A 480 -8.61 6.09 41.13
C THR A 480 -9.68 5.02 41.23
N ASN A 481 -10.96 5.40 41.22
CA ASN A 481 -12.12 4.47 41.29
C ASN A 481 -12.05 3.47 42.45
N ALA A 482 -11.55 3.89 43.61
CA ALA A 482 -11.49 3.05 44.79
C ALA A 482 -12.88 2.86 45.42
N THR A 483 -13.23 1.61 45.74
CA THR A 483 -14.46 1.26 46.44
C THR A 483 -14.12 0.82 47.86
N ALA A 484 -14.78 1.44 48.85
CA ALA A 484 -14.76 0.94 50.23
C ALA A 484 -15.99 0.07 50.49
N VAL A 485 -15.78 -1.10 51.09
CA VAL A 485 -16.83 -2.04 51.48
C VAL A 485 -16.85 -2.13 52.99
N PHE A 486 -17.98 -1.77 53.60
CA PHE A 486 -18.16 -1.84 55.05
C PHE A 486 -19.05 -3.05 55.40
N THR A 487 -18.60 -3.85 56.36
CA THR A 487 -19.32 -5.03 56.87
C THR A 487 -19.66 -4.83 58.34
N PHE A 488 -20.94 -4.58 58.65
CA PHE A 488 -21.40 -4.19 60.00
C PHE A 488 -21.70 -5.38 60.93
N GLY A 489 -21.21 -6.59 60.60
CA GLY A 489 -21.37 -7.80 61.43
C GLY A 489 -22.78 -8.41 61.46
N ASP A 490 -23.80 -7.70 60.98
CA ASP A 490 -25.21 -8.15 60.87
C ASP A 490 -25.53 -8.85 59.54
N LYS A 491 -24.50 -9.11 58.71
CA LYS A 491 -24.58 -9.65 57.34
C LYS A 491 -25.21 -8.72 56.30
N LYS A 492 -25.36 -7.41 56.58
CA LYS A 492 -25.73 -6.43 55.54
C LYS A 492 -24.48 -5.76 54.95
N LEU A 493 -24.44 -5.67 53.62
CA LEU A 493 -23.38 -5.00 52.84
C LEU A 493 -23.85 -3.60 52.44
N GLY A 494 -23.03 -2.58 52.72
CA GLY A 494 -23.19 -1.23 52.19
C GLY A 494 -21.93 -0.79 51.43
N SER A 495 -22.07 -0.20 50.24
CA SER A 495 -20.97 0.41 49.48
C SER A 495 -21.10 1.92 49.43
N GLY A 496 -19.99 2.65 49.63
CA GLY A 496 -19.91 4.11 49.50
C GLY A 496 -18.69 4.54 48.68
N MET A 497 -18.83 5.62 47.90
CA MET A 497 -17.74 6.30 47.18
C MET A 497 -17.37 7.62 47.90
N PHE A 498 -16.10 8.01 47.90
CA PHE A 498 -15.57 9.16 48.66
C PHE A 498 -15.81 10.52 47.97
N GLN A 499 -16.39 11.48 48.69
CA GLN A 499 -16.27 12.93 48.43
C GLN A 499 -15.68 13.63 49.67
N LYS A 500 -14.95 14.73 49.43
CA LYS A 500 -14.09 15.45 50.40
C LYS A 500 -14.89 16.55 51.11
N GLU A 501 -14.85 16.60 52.45
CA GLU A 501 -15.58 17.60 53.26
C GLU A 501 -14.73 18.82 53.64
N GLY A 502 -15.36 19.99 53.57
CA GLY A 502 -15.18 21.07 54.55
C GLY A 502 -16.52 21.27 55.27
N GLU A 503 -16.50 21.70 56.54
CA GLU A 503 -17.67 21.78 57.41
C GLU A 503 -18.86 22.54 56.77
N VAL A 504 -19.91 21.79 56.44
CA VAL A 504 -21.24 22.24 55.99
C VAL A 504 -22.23 21.96 57.13
N GLU A 505 -23.00 22.96 57.56
CA GLU A 505 -23.95 22.82 58.69
C GLU A 505 -25.32 22.27 58.24
N LEU A 506 -25.67 22.37 56.95
CA LEU A 506 -26.97 21.96 56.42
C LEU A 506 -26.90 21.59 54.94
N TYR A 507 -27.36 20.38 54.60
CA TYR A 507 -27.55 19.90 53.24
C TYR A 507 -29.03 19.93 52.89
N ILE A 508 -29.36 20.66 51.83
CA ILE A 508 -30.70 20.62 51.24
C ILE A 508 -30.59 19.98 49.86
N VAL A 509 -31.14 18.78 49.68
CA VAL A 509 -31.20 18.08 48.39
C VAL A 509 -32.60 18.29 47.83
N GLN A 510 -32.69 18.88 46.64
CA GLN A 510 -33.94 19.17 45.96
C GLN A 510 -33.91 18.59 44.54
N MET A 511 -35.05 18.13 44.06
CA MET A 511 -35.26 17.85 42.62
C MET A 511 -35.36 19.17 41.85
N ALA A 512 -35.10 19.13 40.54
CA ALA A 512 -35.23 20.31 39.67
C ALA A 512 -36.62 20.98 39.72
N ASN A 513 -37.69 20.21 40.00
CA ASN A 513 -39.04 20.73 40.18
C ASN A 513 -39.28 21.44 41.54
N GLY A 514 -38.24 21.61 42.36
CA GLY A 514 -38.29 22.25 43.68
C GLY A 514 -38.68 21.32 44.84
N THR A 515 -38.96 20.04 44.58
CA THR A 515 -39.30 19.07 45.63
C THR A 515 -38.08 18.81 46.51
N THR A 516 -38.19 19.07 47.81
CA THR A 516 -37.09 18.81 48.76
C THR A 516 -37.09 17.35 49.16
N LEU A 517 -36.01 16.64 48.82
CA LEU A 517 -35.76 15.24 49.12
C LEU A 517 -35.02 15.05 50.44
N MET A 518 -34.21 16.03 50.83
CA MET A 518 -33.48 16.06 52.09
C MET A 518 -33.32 17.49 52.58
N ASN A 519 -33.46 17.70 53.88
CA ASN A 519 -33.09 18.93 54.58
C ASN A 519 -32.54 18.51 55.95
N SER A 520 -31.26 18.14 56.01
CA SER A 520 -30.62 17.60 57.21
C SER A 520 -29.18 18.06 57.33
N SER A 521 -28.66 18.08 58.56
CA SER A 521 -27.23 18.24 58.86
C SER A 521 -26.43 16.95 58.65
N ASP A 522 -27.11 15.83 58.34
CA ASP A 522 -26.45 14.57 58.05
C ASP A 522 -25.64 14.67 56.76
N THR A 523 -24.38 14.24 56.81
CA THR A 523 -23.43 14.31 55.68
C THR A 523 -23.67 13.22 54.63
N THR A 524 -24.55 12.26 54.91
CA THR A 524 -24.82 11.11 54.04
C THR A 524 -26.31 10.97 53.74
N TYR A 525 -26.66 10.95 52.46
CA TYR A 525 -28.01 10.70 51.98
C TYR A 525 -27.97 9.83 50.74
N THR A 526 -28.67 8.69 50.81
CA THR A 526 -28.74 7.72 49.72
C THR A 526 -30.17 7.69 49.22
N THR A 527 -30.36 8.08 47.96
CA THR A 527 -31.64 7.93 47.28
C THR A 527 -31.41 7.47 45.85
N MET A 528 -32.37 6.74 45.28
CA MET A 528 -32.37 6.41 43.86
C MET A 528 -33.27 7.41 43.15
N PHE A 529 -32.71 8.13 42.19
CA PHE A 529 -33.40 9.16 41.44
C PHE A 529 -33.10 9.00 39.95
N GLN A 530 -34.04 9.39 39.10
CA GLN A 530 -33.96 9.24 37.65
C GLN A 530 -33.75 10.58 36.90
N GLU A 531 -33.68 11.71 37.63
CA GLU A 531 -33.60 13.06 37.04
C GLU A 531 -32.72 14.01 37.87
N TYR A 532 -32.43 15.21 37.35
CA TYR A 532 -31.64 16.29 37.94
C TYR A 532 -31.76 16.47 39.47
N LEU A 533 -30.61 16.42 40.17
CA LEU A 533 -30.47 16.77 41.58
C LEU A 533 -29.78 18.12 41.78
N ARG A 534 -30.43 19.00 42.54
CA ARG A 534 -29.87 20.24 43.06
C ARG A 534 -29.54 20.07 44.54
N THR A 535 -28.25 20.09 44.87
CA THR A 535 -27.79 20.10 46.26
C THR A 535 -27.38 21.51 46.66
N ILE A 536 -27.97 22.03 47.72
CA ILE A 536 -27.68 23.35 48.28
C ILE A 536 -26.94 23.13 49.60
N MET A 537 -25.72 23.65 49.67
CA MET A 537 -24.91 23.63 50.89
C MET A 537 -24.95 25.02 51.53
N TYR A 538 -25.48 25.08 52.76
CA TYR A 538 -25.52 26.32 53.53
C TYR A 538 -24.34 26.39 54.50
N LYS A 539 -23.64 27.54 54.49
CA LYS A 539 -22.63 27.91 55.49
C LYS A 539 -22.94 29.30 56.02
N LYS A 540 -23.02 29.45 57.34
CA LYS A 540 -23.60 30.60 58.06
C LYS A 540 -22.99 31.98 57.75
N THR A 541 -21.84 32.03 57.07
CA THR A 541 -21.05 33.25 56.81
C THR A 541 -20.71 33.48 55.33
N THR A 542 -21.19 32.63 54.42
CA THR A 542 -20.94 32.75 52.97
C THR A 542 -22.20 32.41 52.17
N ASP A 543 -22.28 32.88 50.93
CA ASP A 543 -23.37 32.52 50.03
C ASP A 543 -23.45 30.99 49.87
N PRO A 544 -24.67 30.43 49.73
CA PRO A 544 -24.86 28.99 49.57
C PRO A 544 -24.12 28.48 48.33
N VAL A 545 -23.45 27.34 48.47
CA VAL A 545 -22.76 26.68 47.36
C VAL A 545 -23.72 25.68 46.74
N PHE A 546 -23.94 25.81 45.44
CA PHE A 546 -24.80 24.91 44.67
C PHE A 546 -23.95 23.84 44.00
N LEU A 547 -24.27 22.58 44.27
CA LEU A 547 -23.75 21.43 43.53
C LEU A 547 -24.90 20.86 42.70
N PHE A 548 -24.74 20.94 41.38
CA PHE A 548 -25.66 20.31 40.43
C PHE A 548 -25.07 18.96 40.04
N LEU A 549 -25.81 17.89 40.31
CA LEU A 549 -25.45 16.54 39.89
C LEU A 549 -26.28 16.21 38.66
N TYR A 550 -25.58 16.07 37.53
CA TYR A 550 -26.19 15.77 36.25
C TYR A 550 -25.90 14.32 35.87
N LEU A 551 -26.94 13.50 35.83
CA LEU A 551 -26.87 12.13 35.33
C LEU A 551 -27.10 12.20 33.83
N MET A 552 -26.12 11.74 33.06
CA MET A 552 -26.20 11.69 31.61
C MET A 552 -26.23 10.24 31.15
N GLU A 553 -27.06 9.96 30.14
CA GLU A 553 -27.00 8.71 29.39
C GLU A 553 -25.91 8.81 28.32
N PRO A 554 -25.06 7.77 28.14
CA PRO A 554 -24.04 7.79 27.11
C PRO A 554 -24.65 7.62 25.71
N VAL A 555 -23.94 8.15 24.72
CA VAL A 555 -24.19 7.97 23.29
C VAL A 555 -23.57 6.64 22.84
N GLU A 556 -24.35 5.77 22.20
CA GLU A 556 -23.89 4.45 21.76
C GLU A 556 -24.40 4.12 20.35
N GLY A 557 -23.60 3.37 19.58
CA GLY A 557 -24.00 2.74 18.32
C GLY A 557 -24.39 3.70 17.18
N LEU A 558 -23.49 4.60 16.77
CA LEU A 558 -23.68 5.47 15.62
C LEU A 558 -23.50 4.73 14.28
N ILE A 559 -24.53 4.74 13.44
CA ILE A 559 -24.55 4.16 12.10
C ILE A 559 -25.05 5.24 11.13
N ALA A 560 -24.33 5.46 10.03
CA ALA A 560 -24.77 6.34 8.95
C ALA A 560 -24.88 5.52 7.65
N ILE A 561 -26.02 5.63 6.96
CA ILE A 561 -26.34 4.86 5.76
C ILE A 561 -26.54 5.84 4.59
N ASP A 562 -25.85 5.56 3.48
CA ASP A 562 -26.13 6.20 2.19
C ASP A 562 -27.36 5.54 1.56
N ASN A 563 -28.49 6.22 1.60
CA ASN A 563 -29.77 5.67 1.14
C ASN A 563 -29.86 5.48 -0.38
N VAL A 564 -29.02 6.17 -1.15
CA VAL A 564 -29.11 6.16 -2.62
C VAL A 564 -28.11 5.17 -3.21
N ASN A 565 -27.01 4.85 -2.49
CA ASN A 565 -25.88 4.04 -2.95
C ASN A 565 -25.56 4.33 -4.44
N ALA A 566 -25.65 5.59 -4.85
CA ALA A 566 -25.49 6.00 -6.24
C ALA A 566 -24.34 7.00 -6.33
N THR A 567 -23.60 6.88 -7.43
CA THR A 567 -22.78 7.95 -7.96
C THR A 567 -23.70 9.09 -8.35
N LEU A 568 -23.56 10.23 -7.70
CA LEU A 568 -24.36 11.44 -7.97
C LEU A 568 -23.69 12.28 -9.06
N GLU A 569 -24.51 13.00 -9.83
CA GLU A 569 -24.04 14.14 -10.62
C GLU A 569 -23.68 15.33 -9.70
N GLU A 570 -22.89 16.28 -10.20
CA GLU A 570 -22.68 17.56 -9.50
C GLU A 570 -24.04 18.23 -9.25
N GLU A 571 -24.22 18.83 -8.07
CA GLU A 571 -25.44 19.55 -7.66
C GLU A 571 -26.67 18.66 -7.34
N GLU A 572 -26.54 17.32 -7.32
CA GLU A 572 -27.59 16.44 -6.78
C GLU A 572 -27.47 16.28 -5.25
N ASP A 573 -28.63 16.22 -4.57
CA ASP A 573 -28.69 16.02 -3.12
C ASP A 573 -28.38 14.56 -2.75
N LYS A 574 -27.37 14.38 -1.90
CA LYS A 574 -27.07 13.12 -1.21
C LYS A 574 -27.89 13.03 0.06
N GLU A 575 -28.64 11.93 0.21
CA GLU A 575 -29.42 11.66 1.42
C GLU A 575 -28.70 10.65 2.32
N PHE A 576 -28.50 11.03 3.58
CA PHE A 576 -27.96 10.16 4.63
C PHE A 576 -29.03 9.87 5.67
N GLU A 577 -29.12 8.61 6.08
CA GLU A 577 -29.96 8.19 7.19
C GLU A 577 -29.08 7.71 8.35
N ILE A 578 -29.24 8.38 9.49
CA ILE A 578 -28.33 8.27 10.63
C ILE A 578 -29.10 7.69 11.80
N TYR A 579 -28.52 6.66 12.41
CA TYR A 579 -29.09 5.90 13.52
C TYR A 579 -28.13 5.92 14.71
N LEU A 580 -28.71 6.01 15.91
CA LEU A 580 -28.01 5.84 17.18
C LEU A 580 -28.68 4.69 17.94
N GLU A 581 -27.91 3.71 18.42
CA GLU A 581 -28.44 2.66 19.30
C GLU A 581 -28.97 3.25 20.60
N ARG A 582 -28.25 4.23 21.15
CA ARG A 582 -28.71 5.09 22.24
C ARG A 582 -28.30 6.52 21.94
N VAL A 583 -29.29 7.42 21.88
CA VAL A 583 -29.05 8.84 21.59
C VAL A 583 -28.20 9.47 22.69
N GLY A 584 -28.45 9.15 23.97
CA GLY A 584 -27.78 9.76 25.11
C GLY A 584 -28.39 11.11 25.51
N THR A 585 -27.98 11.63 26.67
CA THR A 585 -28.45 12.94 27.18
C THR A 585 -27.59 14.07 26.62
N ASP A 586 -28.20 15.18 26.22
CA ASP A 586 -27.56 16.37 25.65
C ASP A 586 -26.57 16.07 24.52
N THR A 587 -26.96 15.14 23.66
CA THR A 587 -26.10 14.69 22.57
C THR A 587 -26.03 15.72 21.46
N CYS A 588 -24.81 15.94 20.98
CA CYS A 588 -24.54 16.65 19.74
C CYS A 588 -24.05 15.66 18.67
N LEU A 589 -24.63 15.73 17.48
CA LEU A 589 -24.17 15.06 16.27
C LEU A 589 -23.54 16.11 15.33
N LEU A 590 -22.26 15.97 15.04
CA LEU A 590 -21.53 16.73 14.04
C LEU A 590 -21.41 15.96 12.74
N VAL A 591 -21.55 16.67 11.62
CA VAL A 591 -21.41 16.15 10.27
C VAL A 591 -20.41 17.01 9.52
N ASP A 592 -19.33 16.35 9.06
CA ASP A 592 -18.35 16.88 8.11
C ASP A 592 -18.57 16.20 6.76
N TYR A 593 -18.84 16.99 5.73
CA TYR A 593 -19.09 16.47 4.39
C TYR A 593 -17.81 16.27 3.57
N ASP A 594 -16.62 16.65 4.06
CA ASP A 594 -15.33 16.47 3.35
C ASP A 594 -15.25 17.19 1.99
N ASP A 595 -16.05 18.25 1.81
CA ASP A 595 -16.05 19.12 0.63
C ASP A 595 -15.65 20.58 0.94
N GLY A 596 -15.20 20.82 2.17
CA GLY A 596 -14.82 22.14 2.68
C GLY A 596 -15.99 23.01 3.12
N THR A 597 -17.22 22.48 3.16
CA THR A 597 -18.35 23.17 3.79
C THR A 597 -18.21 23.21 5.32
N VAL A 598 -18.84 24.21 5.95
CA VAL A 598 -18.82 24.38 7.41
C VAL A 598 -19.58 23.24 8.08
N LEU A 599 -19.04 22.69 9.17
CA LEU A 599 -19.65 21.59 9.92
C LEU A 599 -21.11 21.86 10.29
N ARG A 600 -21.94 20.83 10.19
CA ARG A 600 -23.36 20.87 10.59
C ARG A 600 -23.58 20.13 11.90
N ALA A 601 -24.37 20.72 12.78
CA ALA A 601 -24.71 20.16 14.09
C ALA A 601 -26.20 19.87 14.22
N PHE A 602 -26.52 18.74 14.84
CA PHE A 602 -27.87 18.35 15.25
C PHE A 602 -27.87 17.91 16.72
N GLY A 603 -28.94 18.20 17.45
CA GLY A 603 -29.09 17.81 18.87
C GLY A 603 -29.04 18.99 19.82
N ASN A 604 -28.45 18.79 21.01
CA ASN A 604 -28.40 19.84 22.03
C ASN A 604 -27.47 20.99 21.57
N GLY A 605 -28.04 22.17 21.38
CA GLY A 605 -27.32 23.34 20.87
C GLY A 605 -26.20 23.82 21.80
N GLU A 606 -26.33 23.70 23.12
CA GLU A 606 -25.27 24.08 24.06
C GLU A 606 -24.08 23.13 23.94
N THR A 607 -24.32 21.82 23.93
CA THR A 607 -23.26 20.81 23.73
C THR A 607 -22.56 20.98 22.37
N CYS A 608 -23.31 21.29 21.31
CA CYS A 608 -22.74 21.50 19.98
C CYS A 608 -21.88 22.77 19.88
N ASN A 609 -22.27 23.82 20.60
CA ASN A 609 -21.59 25.11 20.56
C ASN A 609 -20.33 25.17 21.45
N ASP A 610 -20.16 24.18 22.34
CA ASP A 610 -18.95 23.99 23.15
C ASP A 610 -17.73 23.46 22.34
N THR A 611 -17.89 23.28 21.03
CA THR A 611 -16.80 22.85 20.13
C THR A 611 -15.94 24.04 19.72
N ALA A 612 -14.63 23.81 19.53
CA ALA A 612 -13.68 24.86 19.16
C ALA A 612 -13.72 25.27 17.67
N GLU A 613 -14.63 24.66 16.90
CA GLU A 613 -14.74 24.80 15.45
C GLU A 613 -16.00 25.61 15.10
N GLU A 614 -16.00 26.25 13.93
CA GLU A 614 -17.18 26.98 13.46
C GLU A 614 -18.23 25.95 13.01
N VAL A 615 -19.36 25.90 13.70
CA VAL A 615 -20.43 24.91 13.46
C VAL A 615 -21.77 25.62 13.25
N VAL A 616 -22.55 25.17 12.28
CA VAL A 616 -23.92 25.64 12.04
C VAL A 616 -24.90 24.63 12.66
N TRP A 617 -25.63 25.05 13.68
CA TRP A 617 -26.68 24.23 14.30
C TRP A 617 -27.95 24.23 13.44
N GLU A 618 -28.35 23.06 12.99
CA GLU A 618 -29.44 22.85 12.02
C GLU A 618 -30.76 22.41 12.69
N GLY A 619 -30.71 21.83 13.90
CA GLY A 619 -31.93 21.43 14.62
C GLY A 619 -31.72 20.40 15.72
N GLU A 620 -32.84 19.92 16.28
CA GLU A 620 -32.85 18.82 17.26
C GLU A 620 -32.48 17.47 16.59
N LEU A 621 -31.97 16.53 17.39
CA LEU A 621 -31.51 15.22 16.92
C LEU A 621 -32.67 14.21 17.00
N GLU A 622 -33.27 13.92 15.85
CA GLU A 622 -34.21 12.81 15.67
C GLU A 622 -33.44 11.49 15.48
N ASN A 623 -34.07 10.34 15.78
CA ASN A 623 -33.45 9.03 15.58
C ASN A 623 -34.49 8.04 15.00
N PRO A 624 -34.43 7.70 13.70
CA PRO A 624 -33.39 8.08 12.75
C PRO A 624 -33.44 9.56 12.32
N LEU A 625 -32.27 10.14 12.03
CA LEU A 625 -32.13 11.47 11.41
C LEU A 625 -31.88 11.31 9.91
N VAL A 626 -32.64 12.02 9.08
CA VAL A 626 -32.43 12.07 7.63
C VAL A 626 -31.92 13.45 7.24
N ILE A 627 -30.73 13.52 6.64
CA ILE A 627 -30.11 14.77 6.18
C ILE A 627 -29.81 14.72 4.69
N ARG A 628 -29.83 15.90 4.05
CA ARG A 628 -29.53 16.06 2.62
C ARG A 628 -28.43 17.07 2.41
N HIS A 629 -27.49 16.77 1.51
CA HIS A 629 -26.38 17.66 1.16
C HIS A 629 -26.03 17.60 -0.32
N SER A 630 -25.86 18.76 -0.97
CA SER A 630 -25.46 18.85 -2.38
C SER A 630 -23.96 19.09 -2.49
N TYR A 631 -23.28 18.26 -3.28
CA TYR A 631 -21.83 18.33 -3.44
C TYR A 631 -21.41 19.01 -4.74
N ILE A 632 -20.32 19.79 -4.66
CA ILE A 632 -19.79 20.56 -5.81
C ILE A 632 -18.47 19.94 -6.33
N SER A 633 -17.73 19.20 -5.51
CA SER A 633 -16.44 18.62 -5.88
C SER A 633 -16.54 17.16 -6.35
N LYS A 634 -15.84 16.82 -7.45
CA LYS A 634 -15.73 15.45 -7.97
C LYS A 634 -14.69 14.64 -7.19
N GLY A 635 -14.89 13.33 -7.13
CA GLY A 635 -13.92 12.39 -6.57
C GLY A 635 -14.50 11.52 -5.47
N TYR A 636 -13.60 10.89 -4.70
CA TYR A 636 -13.97 10.18 -3.49
C TYR A 636 -14.18 11.20 -2.36
N ILE A 637 -15.29 11.04 -1.64
CA ILE A 637 -15.67 11.87 -0.49
C ILE A 637 -15.81 10.95 0.72
N ASP A 638 -15.23 11.36 1.85
CA ASP A 638 -15.30 10.66 3.14
C ASP A 638 -16.13 11.46 4.15
N ALA A 639 -17.46 11.41 4.05
CA ALA A 639 -18.34 12.11 4.99
C ALA A 639 -18.21 11.53 6.40
N PHE A 640 -17.85 12.36 7.37
CA PHE A 640 -17.56 11.99 8.76
C PHE A 640 -18.68 12.43 9.70
N PHE A 641 -19.12 11.51 10.55
CA PHE A 641 -20.20 11.71 11.51
C PHE A 641 -19.67 11.44 12.91
N LYS A 642 -19.89 12.37 13.84
CA LYS A 642 -19.45 12.26 15.23
C LYS A 642 -20.58 12.64 16.18
N ALA A 643 -21.03 11.71 17.01
CA ALA A 643 -22.01 11.97 18.06
C ALA A 643 -21.35 11.92 19.43
N PHE A 644 -21.57 12.92 20.27
CA PHE A 644 -20.93 13.01 21.57
C PHE A 644 -21.79 13.78 22.58
N ASN A 645 -21.48 13.56 23.86
CA ASN A 645 -21.91 14.39 24.98
C ASN A 645 -20.76 14.49 25.99
N ALA A 646 -20.99 15.06 27.17
CA ALA A 646 -19.93 15.29 28.15
C ALA A 646 -19.28 14.00 28.70
N ILE A 647 -19.89 12.82 28.51
CA ILE A 647 -19.43 11.55 29.09
C ILE A 647 -19.03 10.49 28.07
N SER A 648 -19.37 10.67 26.79
CA SER A 648 -19.16 9.64 25.76
C SER A 648 -19.10 10.25 24.35
N GLU A 649 -18.41 9.55 23.45
CA GLU A 649 -18.24 9.93 22.05
C GLU A 649 -18.19 8.69 21.16
N VAL A 650 -18.86 8.75 20.01
CA VAL A 650 -18.85 7.75 18.95
C VAL A 650 -18.73 8.43 17.57
N ASN A 651 -18.07 7.76 16.62
CA ASN A 651 -17.90 8.29 15.27
C ASN A 651 -18.03 7.20 14.20
N THR A 652 -18.34 7.61 12.97
CA THR A 652 -18.39 6.76 11.78
C THR A 652 -18.09 7.57 10.52
N THR A 653 -17.75 6.89 9.43
CA THR A 653 -17.40 7.54 8.15
C THR A 653 -18.06 6.79 7.00
N VAL A 654 -18.66 7.53 6.07
CA VAL A 654 -19.31 6.99 4.87
C VAL A 654 -18.55 7.46 3.63
N ARG A 655 -17.92 6.51 2.93
CA ARG A 655 -17.17 6.78 1.69
C ARG A 655 -18.05 6.55 0.47
N PHE A 656 -18.09 7.50 -0.45
CA PHE A 656 -18.75 7.37 -1.76
C PHE A 656 -18.01 8.17 -2.85
N PHE A 657 -18.48 8.10 -4.08
CA PHE A 657 -17.85 8.73 -5.25
C PHE A 657 -18.83 9.66 -5.98
N ILE A 658 -18.35 10.83 -6.37
CA ILE A 658 -19.10 11.86 -7.11
C ILE A 658 -18.54 11.96 -8.52
N THR A 659 -19.42 11.90 -9.53
CA THR A 659 -19.05 11.82 -10.95
C THR A 659 -19.94 12.74 -11.79
N ASN A 660 -19.68 12.83 -13.09
CA ASN A 660 -20.50 13.55 -14.06
C ASN A 660 -21.33 12.61 -14.95
N GLN A 661 -21.48 11.35 -14.55
CA GLN A 661 -22.18 10.30 -15.30
C GLN A 661 -23.30 9.70 -14.44
N THR A 662 -24.54 9.65 -14.98
CA THR A 662 -25.68 8.99 -14.34
C THR A 662 -25.51 7.46 -14.30
N CYS A 663 -24.82 6.93 -13.29
CA CYS A 663 -24.75 5.49 -13.05
C CYS A 663 -25.22 5.17 -11.63
N LYS A 664 -26.32 4.42 -11.54
CA LYS A 664 -26.80 3.87 -10.26
C LYS A 664 -25.99 2.63 -9.92
N ALA A 665 -25.62 2.42 -8.64
CA ALA A 665 -25.02 1.15 -8.25
C ALA A 665 -25.94 -0.03 -8.63
N PRO A 666 -25.36 -1.16 -9.01
CA PRO A 666 -26.13 -2.34 -9.38
C PRO A 666 -26.95 -2.84 -8.19
N ASP A 667 -28.26 -2.98 -8.38
CA ASP A 667 -29.15 -3.64 -7.41
C ASP A 667 -28.92 -5.14 -7.48
N LEU A 668 -28.45 -5.74 -6.38
CA LEU A 668 -28.07 -7.14 -6.26
C LEU A 668 -29.04 -7.88 -5.34
N ALA A 669 -29.71 -8.89 -5.87
CA ALA A 669 -30.60 -9.76 -5.11
C ALA A 669 -30.24 -11.23 -5.32
N ILE A 670 -30.37 -12.06 -4.28
CA ILE A 670 -30.27 -13.52 -4.40
C ILE A 670 -31.70 -14.08 -4.54
N ARG A 671 -31.94 -14.90 -5.57
CA ARG A 671 -33.22 -15.58 -5.77
C ARG A 671 -33.49 -16.50 -4.58
N ASN A 672 -34.70 -16.41 -4.03
CA ASN A 672 -35.10 -17.16 -2.83
C ASN A 672 -34.21 -16.84 -1.63
N ARG A 673 -33.74 -15.58 -1.49
CA ARG A 673 -32.99 -15.14 -0.31
C ARG A 673 -33.78 -15.45 0.96
N ILE A 674 -33.06 -15.80 2.00
CA ILE A 674 -33.63 -16.01 3.32
C ILE A 674 -33.10 -14.87 4.19
N PRO A 675 -34.01 -14.08 4.80
CA PRO A 675 -33.65 -12.82 5.42
C PRO A 675 -32.79 -13.01 6.68
N SER A 676 -32.84 -14.18 7.30
CA SER A 676 -32.15 -14.46 8.55
C SER A 676 -31.46 -15.83 8.53
N TYR A 677 -30.25 -15.90 9.09
CA TYR A 677 -29.42 -17.12 9.10
C TYR A 677 -30.10 -18.31 9.78
N TYR A 678 -30.91 -18.09 10.82
CA TYR A 678 -31.61 -19.14 11.57
C TYR A 678 -32.80 -19.76 10.81
N LEU A 679 -33.16 -19.22 9.64
CA LEU A 679 -34.17 -19.77 8.74
C LEU A 679 -33.53 -20.49 7.54
N ALA A 680 -32.21 -20.65 7.51
CA ALA A 680 -31.50 -21.27 6.40
C ALA A 680 -31.93 -22.75 6.21
N PRO A 681 -32.22 -23.19 4.98
CA PRO A 681 -32.71 -24.53 4.69
C PRO A 681 -31.54 -25.51 4.81
N GLU A 682 -31.78 -26.58 5.53
CA GLU A 682 -30.88 -27.71 5.54
C GLU A 682 -30.93 -28.41 4.18
N THR A 683 -29.76 -28.55 3.55
CA THR A 683 -29.64 -29.25 2.27
C THR A 683 -28.69 -30.43 2.45
N PHE A 684 -29.13 -31.63 2.07
CA PHE A 684 -28.27 -32.81 2.11
C PHE A 684 -27.13 -32.67 1.11
N ARG A 685 -25.92 -33.12 1.49
CA ARG A 685 -24.74 -33.10 0.59
C ARG A 685 -24.95 -33.88 -0.71
N SER A 686 -25.87 -34.84 -0.73
CA SER A 686 -26.26 -35.62 -1.91
C SER A 686 -27.14 -34.84 -2.90
N LEU A 687 -27.56 -33.62 -2.56
CA LEU A 687 -28.31 -32.72 -3.41
C LEU A 687 -27.46 -31.50 -3.77
N PRO A 688 -27.61 -30.97 -5.00
CA PRO A 688 -26.90 -29.75 -5.39
C PRO A 688 -27.50 -28.54 -4.68
N VAL A 689 -26.65 -27.58 -4.29
CA VAL A 689 -27.10 -26.26 -3.83
C VAL A 689 -26.96 -25.28 -4.99
N VAL A 690 -28.05 -24.58 -5.33
CA VAL A 690 -28.08 -23.63 -6.44
C VAL A 690 -28.63 -22.29 -5.97
N LEU A 691 -27.81 -21.24 -6.05
CA LEU A 691 -28.20 -19.86 -5.77
C LEU A 691 -28.09 -19.05 -7.05
N TYR A 692 -29.02 -18.14 -7.28
CA TYR A 692 -28.99 -17.23 -8.41
C TYR A 692 -28.88 -15.81 -7.90
N SER A 693 -27.98 -15.02 -8.49
CA SER A 693 -27.95 -13.57 -8.32
C SER A 693 -28.70 -12.91 -9.47
N TYR A 694 -29.56 -11.97 -9.11
CA TYR A 694 -30.16 -10.99 -10.01
C TYR A 694 -29.43 -9.69 -9.79
N THR A 695 -28.88 -9.13 -10.87
CA THR A 695 -28.27 -7.81 -10.86
C THR A 695 -29.02 -6.93 -11.85
N THR A 696 -29.59 -5.82 -11.39
CA THR A 696 -30.11 -4.79 -12.30
C THR A 696 -29.20 -3.58 -12.25
N MET A 697 -28.71 -3.15 -13.41
CA MET A 697 -27.77 -2.04 -13.54
C MET A 697 -28.40 -0.98 -14.43
N LYS A 698 -28.42 0.27 -13.97
CA LYS A 698 -28.89 1.43 -14.74
C LYS A 698 -27.71 2.37 -14.95
N CYS A 699 -26.94 2.10 -15.99
CA CYS A 699 -25.77 2.88 -16.41
C CYS A 699 -25.68 2.76 -17.94
N ASN A 700 -25.61 3.88 -18.66
CA ASN A 700 -25.59 3.89 -20.13
C ASN A 700 -24.22 3.53 -20.72
N ASP A 701 -23.16 3.51 -19.90
CA ASP A 701 -21.77 3.56 -20.38
C ASP A 701 -20.85 2.43 -19.87
N SER A 702 -21.38 1.26 -19.47
CA SER A 702 -20.55 0.14 -19.01
C SER A 702 -20.67 -1.10 -19.90
N ALA A 703 -19.55 -1.52 -20.51
CA ALA A 703 -19.44 -2.75 -21.31
C ALA A 703 -18.93 -3.98 -20.52
N ASP A 704 -18.30 -3.78 -19.34
CA ASP A 704 -17.68 -4.85 -18.56
C ASP A 704 -18.34 -5.02 -17.19
N THR A 705 -18.69 -6.27 -16.83
CA THR A 705 -19.27 -6.63 -15.53
C THR A 705 -18.46 -7.75 -14.87
N VAL A 706 -18.06 -7.56 -13.61
CA VAL A 706 -17.39 -8.58 -12.79
C VAL A 706 -18.33 -9.01 -11.67
N ARG A 707 -18.43 -10.33 -11.44
CA ARG A 707 -19.27 -10.91 -10.38
C ARG A 707 -18.46 -11.93 -9.59
N SER A 708 -18.70 -12.02 -8.28
CA SER A 708 -18.13 -13.06 -7.44
C SER A 708 -19.04 -13.39 -6.25
N TRP A 709 -18.93 -14.63 -5.76
CA TRP A 709 -19.57 -15.11 -4.54
C TRP A 709 -18.52 -15.26 -3.43
N SER A 710 -18.88 -14.82 -2.23
CA SER A 710 -18.12 -15.06 -1.00
C SER A 710 -18.99 -15.87 -0.04
N GLY A 711 -18.38 -16.84 0.65
CA GLY A 711 -19.05 -17.70 1.62
C GLY A 711 -18.52 -17.41 3.01
N PHE A 712 -19.39 -17.40 4.02
CA PHE A 712 -19.00 -17.21 5.41
C PHE A 712 -19.64 -18.29 6.27
N ARG A 713 -18.86 -18.86 7.18
CA ARG A 713 -19.38 -19.77 8.20
C ARG A 713 -19.85 -18.95 9.39
N LEU A 714 -21.12 -19.11 9.76
CA LEU A 714 -21.72 -18.41 10.89
C LEU A 714 -21.80 -19.32 12.11
N ASN A 715 -21.76 -18.72 13.29
CA ASN A 715 -22.10 -19.37 14.55
C ASN A 715 -23.62 -19.51 14.64
N GLU A 716 -24.09 -20.74 14.78
CA GLU A 716 -25.53 -21.09 14.78
C GLU A 716 -26.32 -20.40 15.90
N THR A 717 -25.67 -20.05 17.02
CA THR A 717 -26.36 -19.47 18.18
C THR A 717 -26.53 -17.95 18.05
N ASN A 718 -25.50 -17.24 17.59
CA ASN A 718 -25.47 -15.76 17.63
C ASN A 718 -25.26 -15.09 16.26
N GLY A 719 -25.13 -15.86 15.18
CA GLY A 719 -24.99 -15.34 13.81
C GLY A 719 -23.63 -14.71 13.50
N GLN A 720 -22.66 -14.74 14.43
CA GLN A 720 -21.33 -14.16 14.21
C GLN A 720 -20.54 -14.97 13.17
N VAL A 721 -19.80 -14.28 12.29
CA VAL A 721 -18.89 -14.90 11.33
C VAL A 721 -17.72 -15.54 12.08
N ILE A 722 -17.54 -16.84 11.88
CA ILE A 722 -16.43 -17.62 12.44
C ILE A 722 -15.23 -17.56 11.50
N GLU A 723 -15.46 -17.81 10.22
CA GLU A 723 -14.43 -17.87 9.18
C GLU A 723 -15.03 -17.61 7.79
N GLU A 724 -14.21 -17.11 6.87
CA GLU A 724 -14.54 -17.04 5.46
C GLU A 724 -14.26 -18.40 4.79
N ILE A 725 -15.22 -18.87 4.00
CA ILE A 725 -15.13 -20.11 3.24
C ILE A 725 -14.57 -19.77 1.86
N ASP A 726 -13.43 -20.38 1.54
CA ASP A 726 -12.85 -20.26 0.22
C ASP A 726 -13.72 -20.97 -0.83
N LEU A 727 -14.41 -20.18 -1.66
CA LEU A 727 -15.23 -20.65 -2.77
C LEU A 727 -14.46 -20.71 -4.10
N THR A 728 -13.16 -20.41 -4.13
CA THR A 728 -12.39 -20.40 -5.39
C THR A 728 -12.33 -21.76 -6.07
N MET A 729 -12.49 -22.84 -5.30
CA MET A 729 -12.60 -24.23 -5.75
C MET A 729 -13.93 -24.55 -6.46
N VAL A 730 -14.91 -23.65 -6.41
CA VAL A 730 -16.24 -23.84 -7.00
C VAL A 730 -16.30 -23.07 -8.32
N ASP A 731 -16.27 -23.75 -9.49
CA ASP A 731 -16.26 -23.14 -10.84
C ASP A 731 -17.27 -21.99 -11.10
N SER A 732 -18.34 -21.98 -10.32
CA SER A 732 -19.46 -21.06 -10.44
C SER A 732 -19.31 -19.80 -9.57
N TYR A 733 -18.24 -19.69 -8.77
CA TYR A 733 -18.04 -18.57 -7.85
C TYR A 733 -17.89 -17.20 -8.53
N ARG A 734 -17.52 -17.12 -9.81
CA ARG A 734 -17.51 -15.86 -10.60
C ARG A 734 -18.69 -15.71 -11.56
N LYS A 735 -19.70 -16.57 -11.44
CA LYS A 735 -20.87 -16.59 -12.33
C LYS A 735 -22.08 -15.99 -11.60
N SER A 736 -23.12 -15.65 -12.36
CA SER A 736 -24.40 -15.18 -11.79
C SER A 736 -25.14 -16.25 -10.99
N MET A 737 -24.72 -17.50 -11.09
CA MET A 737 -25.28 -18.64 -10.35
C MET A 737 -24.16 -19.28 -9.54
N LEU A 738 -24.34 -19.46 -8.24
CA LEU A 738 -23.51 -20.35 -7.43
C LEU A 738 -24.12 -21.75 -7.47
N TYR A 739 -23.30 -22.72 -7.84
CA TYR A 739 -23.67 -24.12 -7.98
C TYR A 739 -22.65 -24.98 -7.25
N LEU A 740 -23.10 -25.57 -6.14
CA LEU A 740 -22.35 -26.58 -5.40
C LEU A 740 -22.81 -27.96 -5.88
N ARG A 741 -21.89 -28.73 -6.44
CA ARG A 741 -22.17 -30.08 -6.94
C ARG A 741 -22.54 -31.00 -5.77
N PRO A 742 -23.42 -32.00 -5.99
CA PRO A 742 -23.67 -33.01 -4.98
C PRO A 742 -22.41 -33.82 -4.71
N PHE A 743 -22.14 -34.10 -3.45
CA PHE A 743 -21.06 -34.97 -3.03
C PHE A 743 -21.57 -36.41 -3.00
N PHE A 744 -21.20 -37.20 -4.01
CA PHE A 744 -21.41 -38.65 -4.03
C PHE A 744 -20.12 -39.29 -3.52
N SER A 745 -20.17 -39.84 -2.31
CA SER A 745 -19.09 -40.67 -1.74
C SER A 745 -19.13 -42.08 -2.29
#